data_AF-A0A842QXQ4-F1
#
_entry.id   AF-A0A842QXQ4-F1
#
_cell.length_a   1.000
_cell.length_b   1.000
_cell.length_c   1.000
_cell.angle_alpha   90.00
_cell.angle_beta   90.00
_cell.angle_gamma   90.00
#
_symmetry.space_group_name_H-M   'P 1'
#
loop_
_entity.id
_entity.type
_entity.pdbx_description
1 polymer ?
#
loop_
_entity_poly.entity_id
_entity_poly.type
_entity_poly.pdbx_seq_one_letter_code
_entity_poly.pdbx_strand_id
1 'polypeptide(L)'
;MYGWRRKKMNLGKYCKKFILIACLCCVLVSWNGFNLGQNQNGEGRLEIPGVISRSAPQPRIPIVIEDNTDFLFENGVHDPFVAGTEEDPFIISNWVIDAGGSGRCIEIRNTHLFVEIRDCMLVNANTGILVENASNVGVINCTIADINGTSGSQGMPDTPGTNGGAGTGIHFHNCTNVSLKESNVGPITGGSGGDGGNGSTGSFPGRAGGKGGNATGVLVNDTRGCHVQDTIFTDLHAGEGGLGGDGYDAGPGGDAGNATGILTINSMDVFVLDNLFLLASGGSGGGGGNGYVGPTHPSRGGHGGAGGMGGSSIGIELEMVDQGITSGNTLMNLFSGHGGAGGVGGIGATHMGWTALEGGNGGPGGTGGFTSGIFAKNVNGTVFQDDIMENITGGNGGTGGSGNTGGEGGNSGDGGNGASGGNGGVARGISLHQSSLVDCINQSVGHARAGNGGNGGNGGNGEDSNANNGGSGGAGSIGGIGGSLLGLHIHDSNHVHVDALLLHALSSGNGGNGGDGGLGGHAASGGTGGDGGNGGDGSPGGMVAAMSFNTASNCVFNASSMTGIIAGDGGNGGDGANGGARGAGVVAGDGGNGGNGGDGGDGMSFFTQGTSVSNNFTRNEFYSTVSGGTGGIGGSHGIAGTGGGSPTPVDGIDGMAGNPGEEGGLYLSPSTSTSTISLNLFYILNNTDDGISNNWNDTGAGNYWDDYVGNDFAPHDGIGDTPYDTIGGTSNSVDFLPIVRLPLNADFDGDGLLNGEEYSLGMDGFYSNPCNNDSDGDGVADNHEWGNGTNPWSVDTDGDGLDDLEEATPGADGYQTNGCAQDSDGDGVADNHEWGNGTNPWSVDTDGDGFTDMQEISTCTSPVSIWSHPMPNLRVVNFSVSEIRVGHAYTILFTIKNDGIHAATAVRVEISCQSLGITVFDNSLSPFSLGVDESKTFAISADGIDTSEMLLFMLKVDPLNEINETISNKDGTSKPDHENDNIAYTSVFSVPAGDVGMFALGDAIVVGALLVAVAIVIATLVALLSRKQSNRKTSTAIPRQHDPVKKKKLPGS
;
A
#
# COMPACT_ATOMS: atom_id res chain seq x y z
N MET A 1 18.84 5.48 -10.77
CA MET A 1 19.93 6.39 -10.31
C MET A 1 19.23 7.71 -10.00
N TYR A 2 19.06 8.25 -8.79
CA TYR A 2 19.67 8.25 -7.45
C TYR A 2 18.46 8.37 -6.46
N GLY A 3 18.41 7.88 -5.22
CA GLY A 3 19.31 7.11 -4.38
C GLY A 3 18.52 6.58 -3.17
N TRP A 4 18.81 5.33 -2.77
CA TRP A 4 18.28 4.72 -1.55
C TRP A 4 19.43 4.04 -0.81
N ARG A 5 19.58 4.41 0.47
CA ARG A 5 20.45 3.88 1.54
C ARG A 5 19.52 3.86 2.76
N ARG A 6 19.32 2.84 3.59
CA ARG A 6 19.89 1.50 3.82
C ARG A 6 18.77 0.67 4.49
N LYS A 7 18.53 -0.57 4.07
CA LYS A 7 18.30 -1.75 4.94
C LYS A 7 18.68 -2.98 4.10
N LYS A 8 19.50 -3.86 4.66
CA LYS A 8 20.15 -4.98 3.96
C LYS A 8 19.13 -6.09 3.71
N MET A 9 18.66 -6.23 2.47
CA MET A 9 18.10 -7.50 1.98
C MET A 9 19.10 -8.21 1.06
N ASN A 10 19.24 -9.51 1.27
CA ASN A 10 20.19 -10.42 0.64
C ASN A 10 19.92 -10.62 -0.87
N LEU A 11 20.33 -9.66 -1.71
CA LEU A 11 20.30 -9.77 -3.18
C LEU A 11 21.50 -10.55 -3.76
N GLY A 12 21.95 -11.60 -3.07
CA GLY A 12 23.17 -12.37 -3.41
C GLY A 12 22.94 -13.67 -4.19
N LYS A 13 21.74 -14.27 -4.15
CA LYS A 13 21.49 -15.62 -4.70
C LYS A 13 20.86 -15.64 -6.11
N TYR A 14 20.28 -14.55 -6.60
CA TYR A 14 19.61 -14.52 -7.92
C TYR A 14 20.43 -13.89 -9.07
N CYS A 15 21.38 -13.00 -8.78
CA CYS A 15 22.19 -12.35 -9.83
C CYS A 15 23.20 -13.29 -10.53
N LYS A 16 23.66 -14.38 -9.88
CA LYS A 16 24.60 -15.33 -10.51
C LYS A 16 23.93 -16.34 -11.44
N LYS A 17 22.64 -16.68 -11.24
CA LYS A 17 21.89 -17.57 -12.14
C LYS A 17 21.46 -16.86 -13.43
N PHE A 18 21.19 -15.56 -13.39
CA PHE A 18 20.77 -14.79 -14.57
C PHE A 18 21.91 -14.51 -15.57
N ILE A 19 23.13 -14.27 -15.08
CA ILE A 19 24.31 -14.00 -15.94
C ILE A 19 24.82 -15.27 -16.63
N LEU A 20 24.73 -16.45 -15.99
CA LEU A 20 25.14 -17.71 -16.62
C LEU A 20 24.13 -18.22 -17.66
N ILE A 21 22.83 -17.97 -17.45
CA ILE A 21 21.76 -18.31 -18.40
C ILE A 21 21.77 -17.37 -19.62
N ALA A 22 22.04 -16.07 -19.43
CA ALA A 22 22.20 -15.12 -20.52
C ALA A 22 23.42 -15.42 -21.41
N CYS A 23 24.53 -15.91 -20.82
CA CYS A 23 25.72 -16.32 -21.58
C CYS A 23 25.54 -17.66 -22.33
N LEU A 24 24.75 -18.61 -21.81
CA LEU A 24 24.45 -19.86 -22.52
C LEU A 24 23.45 -19.66 -23.69
N CYS A 25 22.50 -18.73 -23.57
CA CYS A 25 21.56 -18.41 -24.64
C CYS A 25 22.24 -17.75 -25.86
N CYS A 26 23.28 -16.94 -25.67
CA CYS A 26 24.03 -16.32 -26.78
C CYS A 26 24.88 -17.30 -27.60
N VAL A 27 25.26 -18.46 -27.04
CA VAL A 27 26.09 -19.46 -27.75
C VAL A 27 25.24 -20.43 -28.58
N LEU A 28 24.00 -20.70 -28.17
CA LEU A 28 23.10 -21.62 -28.89
C LEU A 28 22.39 -21.02 -30.11
N VAL A 29 22.42 -19.70 -30.31
CA VAL A 29 21.82 -19.02 -31.49
C VAL A 29 22.74 -19.05 -32.73
N SER A 30 23.99 -19.53 -32.62
CA SER A 30 24.96 -19.49 -33.74
C SER A 30 25.03 -20.74 -34.62
N TRP A 31 24.22 -21.77 -34.37
CA TRP A 31 24.30 -23.03 -35.11
C TRP A 31 22.90 -23.60 -35.40
N ASN A 32 22.15 -22.93 -36.27
CA ASN A 32 21.34 -23.52 -37.35
C ASN A 32 20.49 -22.41 -37.99
N GLY A 33 20.70 -22.15 -39.28
CA GLY A 33 20.13 -21.02 -40.00
C GLY A 33 18.59 -21.03 -40.05
N PHE A 34 17.97 -19.97 -39.55
CA PHE A 34 16.58 -19.62 -39.80
C PHE A 34 16.47 -18.72 -41.04
N ASN A 35 15.54 -19.05 -41.93
CA ASN A 35 15.20 -18.24 -43.10
C ASN A 35 14.06 -17.29 -42.71
N LEU A 36 14.26 -15.98 -42.88
CA LEU A 36 13.29 -14.93 -42.56
C LEU A 36 12.27 -14.77 -43.70
N GLY A 37 11.01 -15.13 -43.44
CA GLY A 37 9.86 -14.71 -44.25
C GLY A 37 9.05 -13.66 -43.49
N GLN A 38 9.03 -12.42 -43.98
CA GLN A 38 8.27 -11.32 -43.39
C GLN A 38 6.76 -11.46 -43.63
N ASN A 39 5.95 -11.11 -42.64
CA ASN A 39 4.61 -10.59 -42.88
C ASN A 39 4.31 -9.39 -41.96
N GLN A 40 3.50 -8.46 -42.45
CA GLN A 40 3.29 -7.14 -41.89
C GLN A 40 2.42 -7.21 -40.63
N ASN A 41 2.76 -6.41 -39.60
CA ASN A 41 2.19 -6.30 -38.24
C ASN A 41 3.04 -7.06 -37.19
N GLY A 42 4.00 -6.34 -36.60
CA GLY A 42 5.12 -6.89 -35.84
C GLY A 42 4.83 -7.38 -34.42
N GLU A 43 4.10 -8.48 -34.27
CA GLU A 43 4.00 -9.23 -33.01
C GLU A 43 4.32 -10.71 -33.25
N GLY A 44 5.47 -11.18 -32.73
CA GLY A 44 5.91 -12.55 -32.88
C GLY A 44 5.50 -13.43 -31.69
N ARG A 45 4.47 -14.27 -31.87
CA ARG A 45 4.17 -15.39 -30.97
C ARG A 45 4.91 -16.65 -31.44
N LEU A 46 5.67 -17.27 -30.54
CA LEU A 46 6.41 -18.52 -30.77
C LEU A 46 5.48 -19.71 -30.54
N GLU A 47 5.18 -20.51 -31.58
CA GLU A 47 4.56 -21.83 -31.39
C GLU A 47 5.56 -22.94 -31.76
N ILE A 48 5.87 -23.81 -30.79
CA ILE A 48 6.62 -25.06 -31.00
C ILE A 48 5.62 -26.22 -30.88
N PRO A 49 5.36 -27.00 -31.95
CA PRO A 49 4.50 -28.18 -31.84
C PRO A 49 5.29 -29.36 -31.25
N GLY A 50 4.76 -29.99 -30.18
CA GLY A 50 5.07 -31.39 -29.87
C GLY A 50 5.77 -31.72 -28.55
N VAL A 51 5.82 -30.82 -27.55
CA VAL A 51 6.26 -31.16 -26.19
C VAL A 51 5.05 -31.14 -25.25
N ILE A 52 4.62 -32.30 -24.76
CA ILE A 52 3.63 -32.38 -23.68
C ILE A 52 4.37 -32.09 -22.38
N SER A 53 4.38 -30.83 -21.95
CA SER A 53 4.64 -30.47 -20.56
C SER A 53 3.52 -31.06 -19.70
N ARG A 54 3.82 -31.49 -18.45
CA ARG A 54 2.78 -31.40 -17.42
C ARG A 54 2.45 -29.91 -17.36
N SER A 55 1.32 -29.54 -17.95
CA SER A 55 0.90 -28.16 -18.00
C SER A 55 0.81 -27.63 -16.57
N ALA A 56 1.00 -26.32 -16.39
CA ALA A 56 0.29 -25.62 -15.33
C ALA A 56 -1.17 -26.15 -15.28
N PRO A 57 -1.84 -26.18 -14.11
CA PRO A 57 -3.27 -26.47 -14.08
C PRO A 57 -3.91 -25.69 -15.21
N GLN A 58 -4.52 -26.37 -16.18
CA GLN A 58 -5.12 -25.67 -17.31
C GLN A 58 -6.16 -24.72 -16.70
N PRO A 59 -6.07 -23.41 -16.96
CA PRO A 59 -7.02 -22.47 -16.40
C PRO A 59 -8.43 -22.95 -16.72
N ARG A 60 -9.25 -23.03 -15.67
CA ARG A 60 -10.65 -23.39 -15.81
C ARG A 60 -11.39 -22.20 -16.39
N ILE A 61 -12.40 -22.48 -17.20
CA ILE A 61 -13.44 -21.48 -17.47
C ILE A 61 -14.13 -21.06 -16.16
N PRO A 62 -14.72 -19.85 -16.11
CA PRO A 62 -15.49 -19.38 -14.98
C PRO A 62 -16.47 -20.40 -14.39
N ILE A 63 -16.64 -20.33 -13.07
CA ILE A 63 -17.62 -21.11 -12.33
C ILE A 63 -18.87 -20.26 -12.14
N VAL A 64 -20.03 -20.82 -12.48
CA VAL A 64 -21.33 -20.19 -12.27
C VAL A 64 -22.24 -21.20 -11.58
N ILE A 65 -22.78 -20.80 -10.42
CA ILE A 65 -23.78 -21.52 -9.63
C ILE A 65 -25.00 -20.60 -9.56
N GLU A 66 -26.04 -20.84 -10.37
CA GLU A 66 -27.23 -19.96 -10.42
C GLU A 66 -28.22 -20.26 -9.28
N ASP A 67 -28.26 -21.52 -8.84
CA ASP A 67 -29.05 -21.98 -7.71
C ASP A 67 -28.53 -23.32 -7.11
N ASN A 68 -29.26 -23.86 -6.14
CA ASN A 68 -28.92 -25.11 -5.43
C ASN A 68 -28.76 -26.35 -6.32
N THR A 69 -29.24 -26.33 -7.57
CA THR A 69 -29.14 -27.47 -8.50
C THR A 69 -27.82 -27.51 -9.26
N ASP A 70 -27.07 -26.41 -9.24
CA ASP A 70 -25.84 -26.24 -9.99
C ASP A 70 -24.58 -26.67 -9.23
N PHE A 71 -24.69 -27.15 -7.98
CA PHE A 71 -23.56 -27.68 -7.21
C PHE A 71 -23.10 -29.04 -7.75
N LEU A 72 -22.48 -29.03 -8.92
CA LEU A 72 -22.07 -30.21 -9.69
C LEU A 72 -20.56 -30.20 -9.93
N PHE A 73 -19.96 -31.38 -10.17
CA PHE A 73 -18.55 -31.49 -10.57
C PHE A 73 -18.21 -30.62 -11.79
N GLU A 74 -19.13 -30.53 -12.75
CA GLU A 74 -18.98 -29.72 -13.97
C GLU A 74 -18.98 -28.21 -13.71
N ASN A 75 -19.40 -27.78 -12.53
CA ASN A 75 -19.33 -26.40 -12.04
C ASN A 75 -18.21 -26.22 -10.99
N GLY A 76 -17.27 -27.16 -10.90
CA GLY A 76 -16.05 -26.98 -10.10
C GLY A 76 -16.17 -27.35 -8.62
N VAL A 77 -17.32 -27.91 -8.22
CA VAL A 77 -17.54 -28.45 -6.88
C VAL A 77 -16.81 -29.79 -6.72
N HIS A 78 -16.07 -29.97 -5.62
CA HIS A 78 -15.23 -31.15 -5.40
C HIS A 78 -16.02 -32.41 -5.01
N ASP A 79 -17.11 -32.27 -4.26
CA ASP A 79 -18.06 -33.35 -3.98
C ASP A 79 -19.50 -32.81 -4.04
N PRO A 80 -20.28 -33.13 -5.08
CA PRO A 80 -21.66 -32.66 -5.22
C PRO A 80 -22.67 -33.51 -4.42
N PHE A 81 -22.23 -34.55 -3.71
CA PHE A 81 -23.10 -35.42 -2.92
C PHE A 81 -23.19 -35.04 -1.44
N VAL A 82 -22.44 -34.02 -1.02
CA VAL A 82 -22.50 -33.46 0.34
C VAL A 82 -23.85 -32.78 0.61
N ALA A 83 -24.14 -32.59 1.89
CA ALA A 83 -25.42 -32.02 2.32
C ALA A 83 -25.52 -30.50 2.16
N GLY A 84 -24.38 -29.79 2.06
CA GLY A 84 -24.34 -28.33 2.04
C GLY A 84 -24.72 -27.71 3.39
N THR A 85 -24.33 -28.37 4.49
CA THR A 85 -24.53 -27.93 5.88
C THR A 85 -23.24 -27.34 6.45
N GLU A 86 -23.30 -26.70 7.61
CA GLU A 86 -22.12 -26.11 8.26
C GLU A 86 -21.00 -27.14 8.48
N GLU A 87 -21.36 -28.38 8.86
CA GLU A 87 -20.40 -29.46 9.07
C GLU A 87 -19.98 -30.20 7.78
N ASP A 88 -20.68 -29.95 6.67
CA ASP A 88 -20.46 -30.64 5.39
C ASP A 88 -20.77 -29.71 4.19
N PRO A 89 -19.98 -28.63 4.01
CA PRO A 89 -20.24 -27.60 3.01
C PRO A 89 -19.89 -28.06 1.60
N PHE A 90 -20.45 -27.39 0.59
CA PHE A 90 -19.95 -27.52 -0.78
C PHE A 90 -18.60 -26.84 -0.92
N ILE A 91 -17.60 -27.56 -1.42
CA ILE A 91 -16.23 -27.07 -1.52
C ILE A 91 -15.86 -26.81 -2.98
N ILE A 92 -15.50 -25.58 -3.28
CA ILE A 92 -14.82 -25.17 -4.52
C ILE A 92 -13.37 -24.90 -4.13
N SER A 93 -12.43 -25.72 -4.59
CA SER A 93 -11.03 -25.55 -4.18
C SER A 93 -9.99 -25.95 -5.20
N ASN A 94 -8.77 -25.41 -5.04
CA ASN A 94 -7.59 -25.74 -5.84
C ASN A 94 -7.74 -25.45 -7.34
N TRP A 95 -8.52 -24.42 -7.69
CA TRP A 95 -8.72 -23.98 -9.07
C TRP A 95 -7.87 -22.77 -9.42
N VAL A 96 -7.31 -22.79 -10.63
CA VAL A 96 -6.86 -21.59 -11.34
C VAL A 96 -7.96 -21.22 -12.33
N ILE A 97 -8.55 -20.03 -12.20
CA ILE A 97 -9.64 -19.55 -13.04
C ILE A 97 -9.20 -18.27 -13.74
N ASP A 98 -9.31 -18.27 -15.08
CA ASP A 98 -9.01 -17.12 -15.94
C ASP A 98 -10.30 -16.76 -16.71
N ALA A 99 -10.84 -15.56 -16.47
CA ALA A 99 -12.07 -15.11 -17.11
C ALA A 99 -11.83 -14.47 -18.50
N GLY A 100 -10.59 -14.41 -18.99
CA GLY A 100 -10.26 -13.93 -20.34
C GLY A 100 -10.35 -12.42 -20.51
N GLY A 101 -10.27 -11.64 -19.43
CA GLY A 101 -10.24 -10.18 -19.42
C GLY A 101 -11.62 -9.53 -19.29
N SER A 102 -12.69 -10.32 -19.15
CA SER A 102 -14.04 -9.80 -18.93
C SER A 102 -14.91 -10.76 -18.13
N GLY A 103 -15.95 -10.25 -17.48
CA GLY A 103 -16.87 -11.08 -16.69
C GLY A 103 -16.30 -11.45 -15.33
N ARG A 104 -16.65 -12.65 -14.83
CA ARG A 104 -16.41 -13.07 -13.45
C ARG A 104 -15.65 -14.39 -13.38
N CYS A 105 -14.81 -14.61 -12.37
CA CYS A 105 -14.19 -15.93 -12.18
C CYS A 105 -15.14 -16.90 -11.48
N ILE A 106 -15.77 -16.48 -10.38
CA ILE A 106 -16.76 -17.28 -9.65
C ILE A 106 -18.02 -16.45 -9.44
N GLU A 107 -19.17 -17.04 -9.73
CA GLU A 107 -20.48 -16.45 -9.53
C GLU A 107 -21.38 -17.44 -8.79
N ILE A 108 -21.90 -17.04 -7.62
CA ILE A 108 -22.81 -17.85 -6.79
C ILE A 108 -24.07 -17.05 -6.53
N ARG A 109 -25.22 -17.65 -6.86
CA ARG A 109 -26.52 -17.00 -6.75
C ARG A 109 -27.55 -17.89 -6.04
N ASN A 110 -28.52 -17.24 -5.41
CA ASN A 110 -29.79 -17.84 -4.96
C ASN A 110 -29.63 -19.15 -4.16
N THR A 111 -28.72 -19.18 -3.19
CA THR A 111 -28.46 -20.36 -2.36
C THR A 111 -28.40 -20.01 -0.88
N HIS A 112 -28.90 -20.89 -0.02
CA HIS A 112 -28.77 -20.77 1.44
C HIS A 112 -27.92 -21.91 2.02
N LEU A 113 -27.30 -22.71 1.16
CA LEU A 113 -26.46 -23.84 1.53
C LEU A 113 -25.06 -23.32 1.89
N PHE A 114 -24.34 -24.08 2.71
CA PHE A 114 -22.99 -23.72 3.10
C PHE A 114 -22.02 -24.00 1.96
N VAL A 115 -21.24 -22.98 1.58
CA VAL A 115 -20.25 -23.05 0.50
C VAL A 115 -18.92 -22.49 0.96
N GLU A 116 -17.85 -23.23 0.70
CA GLU A 116 -16.47 -22.78 0.91
C GLU A 116 -15.72 -22.71 -0.42
N ILE A 117 -15.19 -21.53 -0.73
CA ILE A 117 -14.22 -21.30 -1.79
C ILE A 117 -12.85 -21.22 -1.13
N ARG A 118 -11.92 -22.13 -1.46
CA ARG A 118 -10.60 -22.15 -0.83
C ARG A 118 -9.44 -22.52 -1.74
N ASP A 119 -8.24 -22.02 -1.46
CA ASP A 119 -7.02 -22.36 -2.20
C ASP A 119 -7.14 -22.10 -3.72
N CYS A 120 -7.86 -21.05 -4.12
CA CYS A 120 -8.11 -20.72 -5.52
C CYS A 120 -7.31 -19.50 -5.98
N MET A 121 -6.90 -19.49 -7.25
CA MET A 121 -6.29 -18.35 -7.92
C MET A 121 -7.24 -17.85 -9.01
N LEU A 122 -7.73 -16.63 -8.88
CA LEU A 122 -8.76 -16.02 -9.73
C LEU A 122 -8.15 -14.80 -10.44
N VAL A 123 -8.07 -14.85 -11.77
CA VAL A 123 -7.34 -13.83 -12.55
C VAL A 123 -8.07 -13.35 -13.81
N ASN A 124 -7.65 -12.17 -14.28
CA ASN A 124 -8.00 -11.63 -15.60
C ASN A 124 -9.53 -11.54 -15.80
N ALA A 125 -10.19 -10.82 -14.91
CA ALA A 125 -11.65 -10.64 -14.89
C ALA A 125 -12.02 -9.18 -14.63
N ASN A 126 -13.30 -8.80 -14.81
CA ASN A 126 -13.79 -7.52 -14.27
C ASN A 126 -14.23 -7.68 -12.81
N THR A 127 -14.68 -8.87 -12.44
CA THR A 127 -14.98 -9.23 -11.05
C THR A 127 -14.33 -10.55 -10.68
N GLY A 128 -13.63 -10.65 -9.56
CA GLY A 128 -13.10 -11.94 -9.11
C GLY A 128 -14.22 -12.89 -8.70
N ILE A 129 -14.92 -12.55 -7.62
CA ILE A 129 -16.03 -13.33 -7.06
C ILE A 129 -17.28 -12.45 -6.95
N LEU A 130 -18.41 -12.94 -7.44
CA LEU A 130 -19.73 -12.39 -7.15
C LEU A 130 -20.56 -13.40 -6.37
N VAL A 131 -21.10 -12.97 -5.23
CA VAL A 131 -22.08 -13.72 -4.45
C VAL A 131 -23.32 -12.87 -4.31
N GLU A 132 -24.46 -13.39 -4.75
CA GLU A 132 -25.70 -12.62 -4.83
C GLU A 132 -26.92 -13.40 -4.34
N ASN A 133 -27.75 -12.78 -3.49
CA ASN A 133 -28.95 -13.41 -2.93
C ASN A 133 -28.62 -14.76 -2.25
N ALA A 134 -27.50 -14.82 -1.53
CA ALA A 134 -26.98 -16.07 -0.97
C ALA A 134 -26.67 -15.99 0.52
N SER A 135 -26.51 -17.15 1.17
CA SER A 135 -26.13 -17.24 2.57
C SER A 135 -25.06 -18.28 2.82
N ASN A 136 -24.26 -18.10 3.87
CA ASN A 136 -23.26 -19.07 4.34
C ASN A 136 -22.15 -19.35 3.32
N VAL A 137 -21.58 -18.30 2.73
CA VAL A 137 -20.50 -18.40 1.74
C VAL A 137 -19.20 -17.88 2.33
N GLY A 138 -18.21 -18.76 2.47
CA GLY A 138 -16.86 -18.42 2.93
C GLY A 138 -15.85 -18.45 1.78
N VAL A 139 -14.97 -17.46 1.75
CA VAL A 139 -13.78 -17.40 0.88
C VAL A 139 -12.54 -17.43 1.76
N ILE A 140 -11.65 -18.39 1.55
CA ILE A 140 -10.52 -18.65 2.46
C ILE A 140 -9.26 -18.91 1.63
N ASN A 141 -8.12 -18.33 1.98
CA ASN A 141 -6.83 -18.62 1.32
C ASN A 141 -6.88 -18.55 -0.22
N CYS A 142 -7.53 -17.51 -0.74
CA CYS A 142 -7.65 -17.29 -2.18
C CYS A 142 -6.78 -16.11 -2.64
N THR A 143 -6.28 -16.18 -3.87
CA THR A 143 -5.62 -15.07 -4.54
C THR A 143 -6.52 -14.54 -5.66
N ILE A 144 -6.92 -13.28 -5.57
CA ILE A 144 -7.75 -12.58 -6.55
C ILE A 144 -6.92 -11.44 -7.13
N ALA A 145 -6.46 -11.57 -8.37
CA ALA A 145 -5.46 -10.69 -8.96
C ALA A 145 -5.79 -10.37 -10.43
N ASP A 146 -5.15 -9.35 -11.00
CA ASP A 146 -5.37 -8.92 -12.39
C ASP A 146 -6.85 -8.67 -12.71
N ILE A 147 -7.56 -8.06 -11.75
CA ILE A 147 -8.97 -7.70 -11.92
C ILE A 147 -9.05 -6.32 -12.54
N ASN A 148 -9.40 -6.25 -13.81
CA ASN A 148 -9.29 -5.04 -14.61
C ASN A 148 -10.66 -4.63 -15.15
N GLY A 149 -11.06 -3.39 -14.90
CA GLY A 149 -12.24 -2.80 -15.51
C GLY A 149 -12.05 -2.55 -17.00
N THR A 150 -13.14 -2.60 -17.79
CA THR A 150 -13.06 -2.37 -19.24
C THR A 150 -12.75 -0.92 -19.56
N SER A 151 -11.68 -0.62 -20.30
CA SER A 151 -11.41 0.76 -20.75
C SER A 151 -12.54 1.30 -21.64
N GLY A 152 -12.86 2.57 -21.47
CA GLY A 152 -13.76 3.30 -22.33
C GLY A 152 -13.18 3.44 -23.74
N SER A 153 -14.05 3.31 -24.74
CA SER A 153 -13.73 3.66 -26.12
C SER A 153 -13.65 5.17 -26.32
N GLN A 154 -12.68 5.55 -27.15
CA GLN A 154 -12.51 6.88 -27.73
C GLN A 154 -13.79 7.37 -28.41
N GLY A 155 -14.16 8.62 -28.16
CA GLY A 155 -15.29 9.26 -28.82
C GLY A 155 -15.03 9.40 -30.33
N MET A 156 -16.03 9.05 -31.14
CA MET A 156 -16.03 9.45 -32.55
C MET A 156 -16.25 10.96 -32.68
N PRO A 157 -15.92 11.59 -33.83
CA PRO A 157 -16.18 13.02 -34.03
C PRO A 157 -17.59 13.42 -33.59
N ASP A 158 -17.66 14.47 -32.77
CA ASP A 158 -18.89 15.01 -32.16
C ASP A 158 -19.59 14.14 -31.09
N THR A 159 -18.98 13.05 -30.59
CA THR A 159 -19.49 12.23 -29.47
C THR A 159 -18.58 12.25 -28.24
N PRO A 160 -19.11 12.18 -27.00
CA PRO A 160 -18.28 12.03 -25.80
C PRO A 160 -17.49 10.72 -25.78
N GLY A 161 -16.39 10.73 -25.05
CA GLY A 161 -15.71 9.50 -24.66
C GLY A 161 -16.61 8.65 -23.77
N THR A 162 -16.49 7.32 -23.89
CA THR A 162 -17.26 6.42 -23.02
C THR A 162 -16.53 6.20 -21.69
N ASN A 163 -17.29 5.93 -20.63
CA ASN A 163 -16.72 5.67 -19.31
C ASN A 163 -15.98 4.33 -19.29
N GLY A 164 -14.95 4.26 -18.45
CA GLY A 164 -14.34 3.01 -18.04
C GLY A 164 -15.25 2.21 -17.11
N GLY A 165 -15.12 0.89 -17.17
CA GLY A 165 -15.79 -0.06 -16.29
C GLY A 165 -15.04 -0.24 -14.99
N ALA A 166 -15.74 -0.71 -13.96
CA ALA A 166 -15.14 -0.99 -12.65
C ALA A 166 -14.39 -2.33 -12.63
N GLY A 167 -13.32 -2.40 -11.85
CA GLY A 167 -12.71 -3.64 -11.38
C GLY A 167 -13.14 -3.91 -9.94
N THR A 168 -13.62 -5.11 -9.63
CA THR A 168 -14.08 -5.48 -8.28
C THR A 168 -13.54 -6.85 -7.86
N GLY A 169 -12.76 -6.93 -6.79
CA GLY A 169 -12.18 -8.19 -6.33
C GLY A 169 -13.28 -9.17 -5.94
N ILE A 170 -14.05 -8.80 -4.92
CA ILE A 170 -15.20 -9.58 -4.42
C ILE A 170 -16.42 -8.67 -4.27
N HIS A 171 -17.59 -9.17 -4.65
CA HIS A 171 -18.86 -8.48 -4.45
C HIS A 171 -19.84 -9.41 -3.73
N PHE A 172 -20.24 -9.03 -2.52
CA PHE A 172 -21.35 -9.61 -1.77
C PHE A 172 -22.57 -8.70 -1.92
N HIS A 173 -23.64 -9.18 -2.55
CA HIS A 173 -24.87 -8.42 -2.75
C HIS A 173 -26.08 -9.16 -2.20
N ASN A 174 -26.84 -8.53 -1.30
CA ASN A 174 -28.03 -9.12 -0.69
C ASN A 174 -27.73 -10.48 -0.03
N CYS A 175 -26.67 -10.53 0.78
CA CYS A 175 -26.15 -11.77 1.36
C CYS A 175 -26.40 -11.87 2.88
N THR A 176 -26.25 -13.07 3.45
CA THR A 176 -26.26 -13.27 4.90
C THR A 176 -25.19 -14.25 5.33
N ASN A 177 -24.41 -13.94 6.37
CA ASN A 177 -23.34 -14.80 6.89
C ASN A 177 -22.32 -15.15 5.79
N VAL A 178 -21.57 -14.15 5.35
CA VAL A 178 -20.51 -14.30 4.34
C VAL A 178 -19.17 -13.90 4.94
N SER A 179 -18.09 -14.53 4.46
CA SER A 179 -16.75 -14.21 4.96
C SER A 179 -15.68 -14.25 3.88
N LEU A 180 -14.67 -13.40 4.06
CA LEU A 180 -13.38 -13.44 3.38
C LEU A 180 -12.29 -13.56 4.44
N LYS A 181 -11.42 -14.57 4.34
CA LYS A 181 -10.37 -14.85 5.31
C LYS A 181 -9.06 -15.22 4.64
N GLU A 182 -7.93 -14.86 5.26
CA GLU A 182 -6.58 -15.35 4.91
C GLU A 182 -6.23 -15.19 3.42
N SER A 183 -6.76 -14.17 2.76
CA SER A 183 -6.74 -14.07 1.29
C SER A 183 -5.90 -12.89 0.80
N ASN A 184 -5.55 -12.91 -0.49
CA ASN A 184 -4.89 -11.79 -1.16
C ASN A 184 -5.81 -11.22 -2.26
N VAL A 185 -6.10 -9.93 -2.18
CA VAL A 185 -6.98 -9.20 -3.10
C VAL A 185 -6.19 -8.06 -3.75
N GLY A 186 -5.73 -8.30 -4.98
CA GLY A 186 -4.90 -7.36 -5.72
C GLY A 186 -3.90 -8.03 -6.67
N PRO A 187 -3.41 -7.33 -7.71
CA PRO A 187 -3.77 -5.97 -8.13
C PRO A 187 -5.17 -5.87 -8.74
N ILE A 188 -5.83 -4.72 -8.55
CA ILE A 188 -7.13 -4.39 -9.17
C ILE A 188 -7.02 -3.05 -9.88
N THR A 189 -7.44 -2.99 -11.14
CA THR A 189 -7.49 -1.74 -11.89
C THR A 189 -8.89 -1.36 -12.33
N GLY A 190 -9.23 -0.08 -12.23
CA GLY A 190 -10.39 0.49 -12.91
C GLY A 190 -10.07 0.76 -14.37
N GLY A 191 -11.04 0.60 -15.27
CA GLY A 191 -10.84 0.92 -16.68
C GLY A 191 -10.69 2.43 -16.88
N SER A 192 -9.75 2.88 -17.71
CA SER A 192 -9.63 4.30 -18.07
C SER A 192 -10.86 4.78 -18.85
N GLY A 193 -11.24 6.06 -18.69
CA GLY A 193 -12.20 6.71 -19.57
C GLY A 193 -11.65 6.90 -20.99
N GLY A 194 -12.50 6.81 -22.01
CA GLY A 194 -12.09 7.12 -23.39
C GLY A 194 -12.02 8.64 -23.61
N ASP A 195 -11.17 9.11 -24.51
CA ASP A 195 -11.10 10.56 -24.78
C ASP A 195 -12.32 11.05 -25.54
N GLY A 196 -12.64 12.32 -25.37
CA GLY A 196 -13.71 13.00 -26.07
C GLY A 196 -13.45 13.12 -27.57
N GLY A 197 -14.49 12.97 -28.37
CA GLY A 197 -14.39 13.18 -29.80
C GLY A 197 -14.07 14.65 -30.13
N ASN A 198 -13.06 14.84 -30.98
CA ASN A 198 -12.71 16.16 -31.51
C ASN A 198 -13.82 16.69 -32.43
N GLY A 199 -14.12 17.98 -32.33
CA GLY A 199 -15.04 18.67 -33.23
C GLY A 199 -14.47 18.73 -34.65
N SER A 200 -15.26 18.40 -35.67
CA SER A 200 -14.78 18.44 -37.06
C SER A 200 -14.44 19.87 -37.49
N THR A 201 -13.17 20.13 -37.82
CA THR A 201 -12.60 21.36 -38.42
C THR A 201 -13.42 22.64 -38.17
N GLY A 202 -13.57 23.01 -36.90
CA GLY A 202 -14.02 24.34 -36.47
C GLY A 202 -15.52 24.65 -36.60
N SER A 203 -16.39 23.66 -36.83
CA SER A 203 -17.84 23.88 -36.89
C SER A 203 -18.63 23.35 -35.68
N PHE A 204 -18.00 22.53 -34.82
CA PHE A 204 -18.63 21.91 -33.66
C PHE A 204 -17.74 22.01 -32.41
N PRO A 205 -18.34 22.05 -31.20
CA PRO A 205 -17.61 22.02 -29.94
C PRO A 205 -16.96 20.65 -29.72
N GLY A 206 -15.83 20.63 -29.02
CA GLY A 206 -15.22 19.42 -28.51
C GLY A 206 -16.13 18.75 -27.47
N ARG A 207 -16.00 17.43 -27.32
CA ARG A 207 -16.84 16.66 -26.40
C ARG A 207 -16.08 16.24 -25.15
N ALA A 208 -16.82 15.98 -24.07
CA ALA A 208 -16.22 15.56 -22.82
C ALA A 208 -15.49 14.22 -22.95
N GLY A 209 -14.39 14.08 -22.20
CA GLY A 209 -13.78 12.79 -21.92
C GLY A 209 -14.70 11.90 -21.08
N GLY A 210 -14.55 10.60 -21.23
CA GLY A 210 -15.25 9.61 -20.42
C GLY A 210 -14.68 9.53 -19.01
N LYS A 211 -15.50 9.13 -18.03
CA LYS A 211 -15.03 8.93 -16.66
C LYS A 211 -14.19 7.67 -16.52
N GLY A 212 -13.21 7.69 -15.61
CA GLY A 212 -12.51 6.49 -15.16
C GLY A 212 -13.41 5.56 -14.35
N GLY A 213 -13.13 4.26 -14.39
CA GLY A 213 -13.82 3.24 -13.62
C GLY A 213 -13.22 3.06 -12.22
N ASN A 214 -14.02 2.58 -11.27
CA ASN A 214 -13.56 2.35 -9.90
C ASN A 214 -12.72 1.07 -9.79
N ALA A 215 -11.82 1.02 -8.82
CA ALA A 215 -11.17 -0.19 -8.34
C ALA A 215 -11.63 -0.48 -6.91
N THR A 216 -12.29 -1.61 -6.69
CA THR A 216 -12.80 -1.98 -5.35
C THR A 216 -12.26 -3.34 -4.95
N GLY A 217 -11.62 -3.45 -3.79
CA GLY A 217 -11.17 -4.74 -3.24
C GLY A 217 -12.36 -5.64 -2.91
N VAL A 218 -13.12 -5.25 -1.89
CA VAL A 218 -14.36 -5.94 -1.49
C VAL A 218 -15.51 -4.94 -1.47
N LEU A 219 -16.58 -5.27 -2.17
CA LEU A 219 -17.85 -4.56 -2.16
C LEU A 219 -18.89 -5.38 -1.39
N VAL A 220 -19.42 -4.83 -0.31
CA VAL A 220 -20.48 -5.42 0.51
C VAL A 220 -21.71 -4.54 0.39
N ASN A 221 -22.81 -5.06 -0.14
CA ASN A 221 -24.02 -4.30 -0.33
C ASN A 221 -25.25 -5.09 0.12
N ASP A 222 -26.15 -4.43 0.85
CA ASP A 222 -27.42 -5.02 1.34
C ASP A 222 -27.20 -6.33 2.13
N THR A 223 -26.09 -6.44 2.88
CA THR A 223 -25.63 -7.72 3.45
C THR A 223 -25.66 -7.71 4.97
N ARG A 224 -25.95 -8.86 5.58
CA ARG A 224 -25.92 -9.03 7.04
C ARG A 224 -24.91 -10.08 7.48
N GLY A 225 -24.07 -9.79 8.46
CA GLY A 225 -23.08 -10.76 8.95
C GLY A 225 -21.98 -10.96 7.92
N CYS A 226 -21.16 -9.92 7.70
CA CYS A 226 -20.03 -9.97 6.78
C CYS A 226 -18.74 -9.90 7.58
N HIS A 227 -17.83 -10.86 7.38
CA HIS A 227 -16.53 -10.89 8.05
C HIS A 227 -15.41 -10.81 7.01
N VAL A 228 -14.61 -9.76 7.03
CA VAL A 228 -13.38 -9.65 6.24
C VAL A 228 -12.21 -9.66 7.21
N GLN A 229 -11.41 -10.72 7.17
CA GLN A 229 -10.37 -10.96 8.18
C GLN A 229 -9.06 -11.44 7.56
N ASP A 230 -7.92 -11.11 8.16
CA ASP A 230 -6.58 -11.63 7.80
C ASP A 230 -6.29 -11.51 6.29
N THR A 231 -6.81 -10.46 5.65
CA THR A 231 -6.75 -10.30 4.20
C THR A 231 -5.79 -9.19 3.82
N ILE A 232 -4.97 -9.45 2.82
CA ILE A 232 -4.05 -8.47 2.26
C ILE A 232 -4.66 -7.87 1.00
N PHE A 233 -4.74 -6.54 0.94
CA PHE A 233 -5.14 -5.78 -0.23
C PHE A 233 -3.90 -5.13 -0.84
N THR A 234 -3.63 -5.38 -2.13
CA THR A 234 -2.44 -4.82 -2.80
C THR A 234 -2.79 -4.12 -4.11
N ASP A 235 -2.19 -2.97 -4.37
CA ASP A 235 -2.20 -2.30 -5.68
C ASP A 235 -3.61 -2.09 -6.26
N LEU A 236 -4.46 -1.37 -5.52
CA LEU A 236 -5.78 -0.96 -5.99
C LEU A 236 -5.65 0.36 -6.75
N HIS A 237 -5.76 0.35 -8.08
CA HIS A 237 -5.56 1.54 -8.91
C HIS A 237 -6.82 1.87 -9.73
N ALA A 238 -7.47 2.98 -9.44
CA ALA A 238 -8.66 3.36 -10.17
C ALA A 238 -8.34 3.85 -11.59
N GLY A 239 -9.35 3.84 -12.46
CA GLY A 239 -9.20 4.26 -13.83
C GLY A 239 -8.99 5.76 -13.96
N GLU A 240 -8.08 6.14 -14.85
CA GLU A 240 -7.84 7.52 -15.27
C GLU A 240 -9.04 8.12 -16.01
N GLY A 241 -9.25 9.43 -15.89
CA GLY A 241 -10.22 10.17 -16.69
C GLY A 241 -9.77 10.36 -18.14
N GLY A 242 -10.68 10.25 -19.11
CA GLY A 242 -10.37 10.48 -20.52
C GLY A 242 -10.11 11.96 -20.82
N LEU A 243 -9.29 12.27 -21.82
CA LEU A 243 -9.03 13.65 -22.22
C LEU A 243 -10.28 14.30 -22.82
N GLY A 244 -10.41 15.61 -22.64
CA GLY A 244 -11.42 16.41 -23.32
C GLY A 244 -11.11 16.53 -24.81
N GLY A 245 -12.15 16.43 -25.64
CA GLY A 245 -12.03 16.59 -27.08
C GLY A 245 -11.75 18.03 -27.46
N ASP A 246 -10.91 18.21 -28.46
CA ASP A 246 -10.55 19.50 -29.03
C ASP A 246 -11.72 20.10 -29.83
N GLY A 247 -11.87 21.43 -29.84
CA GLY A 247 -12.91 22.07 -30.66
C GLY A 247 -13.00 23.58 -30.47
N TYR A 248 -14.06 24.18 -31.01
CA TYR A 248 -14.27 25.62 -30.86
C TYR A 248 -14.45 26.03 -29.40
N ASP A 249 -15.43 25.43 -28.73
CA ASP A 249 -15.43 25.29 -27.28
C ASP A 249 -14.93 23.89 -27.00
N ALA A 250 -13.79 23.77 -26.33
CA ALA A 250 -13.21 22.47 -26.09
C ALA A 250 -13.96 21.72 -24.98
N GLY A 251 -13.97 20.39 -25.12
CA GLY A 251 -14.63 19.52 -24.15
C GLY A 251 -13.86 19.47 -22.83
N PRO A 252 -14.55 19.31 -21.70
CA PRO A 252 -13.88 19.07 -20.43
C PRO A 252 -13.25 17.67 -20.41
N GLY A 253 -12.19 17.51 -19.63
CA GLY A 253 -11.64 16.21 -19.27
C GLY A 253 -12.65 15.40 -18.45
N GLY A 254 -12.56 14.08 -18.54
CA GLY A 254 -13.33 13.16 -17.72
C GLY A 254 -12.80 13.08 -16.30
N ASP A 255 -13.69 12.88 -15.34
CA ASP A 255 -13.28 12.60 -13.95
C ASP A 255 -12.67 11.20 -13.86
N ALA A 256 -11.73 11.00 -12.95
CA ALA A 256 -11.21 9.68 -12.65
C ALA A 256 -12.13 8.84 -11.77
N GLY A 257 -11.85 7.53 -11.72
CA GLY A 257 -12.50 6.61 -10.80
C GLY A 257 -11.88 6.62 -9.40
N ASN A 258 -12.57 6.00 -8.45
CA ASN A 258 -12.12 5.86 -7.06
C ASN A 258 -11.50 4.49 -6.79
N ALA A 259 -10.51 4.44 -5.90
CA ALA A 259 -9.95 3.21 -5.36
C ALA A 259 -10.42 3.03 -3.92
N THR A 260 -11.14 1.94 -3.65
CA THR A 260 -11.62 1.62 -2.29
C THR A 260 -11.19 0.21 -1.90
N GLY A 261 -10.54 0.05 -0.76
CA GLY A 261 -10.18 -1.27 -0.22
C GLY A 261 -11.41 -2.11 0.07
N ILE A 262 -12.16 -1.71 1.10
CA ILE A 262 -13.45 -2.31 1.45
C ILE A 262 -14.52 -1.23 1.40
N LEU A 263 -15.56 -1.45 0.61
CA LEU A 263 -16.74 -0.60 0.53
C LEU A 263 -17.94 -1.37 1.03
N THR A 264 -18.57 -0.88 2.09
CA THR A 264 -19.80 -1.47 2.64
C THR A 264 -20.95 -0.48 2.58
N ILE A 265 -22.11 -0.95 2.12
CA ILE A 265 -23.29 -0.12 1.89
C ILE A 265 -24.53 -0.85 2.41
N ASN A 266 -25.36 -0.14 3.18
CA ASN A 266 -26.66 -0.61 3.67
C ASN A 266 -26.59 -2.02 4.29
N SER A 267 -25.66 -2.21 5.21
CA SER A 267 -25.29 -3.53 5.73
C SER A 267 -25.32 -3.54 7.26
N MET A 268 -25.41 -4.73 7.85
CA MET A 268 -25.52 -4.90 9.31
C MET A 268 -24.58 -6.01 9.79
N ASP A 269 -24.08 -5.91 11.01
CA ASP A 269 -23.19 -6.91 11.61
C ASP A 269 -21.94 -7.12 10.70
N VAL A 270 -21.19 -6.05 10.46
CA VAL A 270 -20.01 -6.03 9.56
C VAL A 270 -18.73 -6.00 10.38
N PHE A 271 -17.83 -6.96 10.14
CA PHE A 271 -16.57 -7.11 10.85
C PHE A 271 -15.41 -7.03 9.87
N VAL A 272 -14.49 -6.09 10.07
CA VAL A 272 -13.29 -5.87 9.27
C VAL A 272 -12.10 -5.97 10.22
N LEU A 273 -11.43 -7.12 10.26
CA LEU A 273 -10.49 -7.47 11.33
C LEU A 273 -9.10 -7.82 10.76
N ASP A 274 -8.03 -7.32 11.34
CA ASP A 274 -6.65 -7.78 11.08
C ASP A 274 -6.24 -7.76 9.60
N ASN A 275 -6.76 -6.78 8.82
CA ASN A 275 -6.45 -6.67 7.39
C ASN A 275 -5.30 -5.71 7.14
N LEU A 276 -4.54 -6.00 6.07
CA LEU A 276 -3.43 -5.16 5.64
C LEU A 276 -3.72 -4.55 4.26
N PHE A 277 -3.74 -3.23 4.16
CA PHE A 277 -3.91 -2.51 2.90
C PHE A 277 -2.58 -1.89 2.48
N LEU A 278 -2.08 -2.32 1.33
CA LEU A 278 -0.84 -1.87 0.72
C LEU A 278 -1.14 -1.22 -0.63
N LEU A 279 -1.06 0.11 -0.66
CA LEU A 279 -1.16 0.89 -1.90
C LEU A 279 -2.57 0.87 -2.53
N ALA A 280 -3.28 1.97 -2.30
CA ALA A 280 -4.49 2.31 -3.06
C ALA A 280 -4.28 3.66 -3.73
N SER A 281 -4.66 3.77 -5.00
CA SER A 281 -4.45 4.93 -5.84
C SER A 281 -5.73 5.31 -6.56
N GLY A 282 -6.28 6.49 -6.28
CA GLY A 282 -7.26 7.10 -7.18
C GLY A 282 -6.63 7.39 -8.55
N GLY A 283 -7.44 7.42 -9.62
CA GLY A 283 -6.96 7.76 -10.96
C GLY A 283 -6.82 9.27 -11.12
N SER A 284 -6.01 9.76 -12.05
CA SER A 284 -5.92 11.19 -12.36
C SER A 284 -7.02 11.66 -13.31
N GLY A 285 -7.51 12.87 -13.09
CA GLY A 285 -8.50 13.49 -13.95
C GLY A 285 -7.93 13.76 -15.35
N GLY A 286 -8.77 13.60 -16.38
CA GLY A 286 -8.37 13.88 -17.75
C GLY A 286 -8.09 15.36 -17.97
N GLY A 287 -7.12 15.69 -18.82
CA GLY A 287 -6.89 17.08 -19.24
C GLY A 287 -8.06 17.62 -20.06
N GLY A 288 -8.35 18.92 -19.94
CA GLY A 288 -9.30 19.60 -20.80
C GLY A 288 -8.80 19.72 -22.24
N GLY A 289 -9.72 19.66 -23.21
CA GLY A 289 -9.37 19.82 -24.62
C GLY A 289 -8.90 21.23 -24.94
N ASN A 290 -8.20 21.40 -26.05
CA ASN A 290 -7.74 22.72 -26.50
C ASN A 290 -8.78 23.42 -27.39
N GLY A 291 -8.89 24.74 -27.21
CA GLY A 291 -9.72 25.59 -28.06
C GLY A 291 -9.10 25.78 -29.45
N TYR A 292 -9.93 25.78 -30.49
CA TYR A 292 -9.54 26.02 -31.89
C TYR A 292 -10.50 27.00 -32.57
N VAL A 293 -10.06 27.68 -33.64
CA VAL A 293 -10.95 28.56 -34.41
C VAL A 293 -11.31 27.94 -35.77
N GLY A 294 -12.61 27.98 -36.08
CA GLY A 294 -13.15 27.61 -37.39
C GLY A 294 -13.36 28.81 -38.32
N PRO A 295 -13.33 28.58 -39.65
CA PRO A 295 -13.43 29.64 -40.66
C PRO A 295 -14.80 30.33 -40.73
N THR A 296 -15.81 29.94 -39.94
CA THR A 296 -17.20 30.44 -40.07
C THR A 296 -17.69 31.29 -38.90
N HIS A 297 -16.89 31.47 -37.83
CA HIS A 297 -17.26 32.26 -36.65
C HIS A 297 -16.41 33.53 -36.52
N PRO A 298 -16.95 34.72 -36.86
CA PRO A 298 -16.13 35.91 -37.11
C PRO A 298 -15.88 36.82 -35.89
N SER A 299 -16.04 36.36 -34.64
CA SER A 299 -15.97 37.31 -33.50
C SER A 299 -15.50 36.81 -32.13
N ARG A 300 -15.09 35.54 -31.93
CA ARG A 300 -14.63 35.05 -30.61
C ARG A 300 -13.60 33.92 -30.74
N GLY A 301 -12.49 34.00 -30.00
CA GLY A 301 -11.51 32.92 -29.85
C GLY A 301 -12.09 31.69 -29.13
N GLY A 302 -11.59 30.50 -29.45
CA GLY A 302 -12.09 29.25 -28.87
C GLY A 302 -11.64 29.08 -27.41
N HIS A 303 -12.53 28.62 -26.52
CA HIS A 303 -12.21 28.45 -25.10
C HIS A 303 -11.64 27.07 -24.80
N GLY A 304 -10.63 27.01 -23.92
CA GLY A 304 -10.07 25.77 -23.39
C GLY A 304 -11.05 25.02 -22.47
N GLY A 305 -11.00 23.69 -22.49
CA GLY A 305 -11.85 22.83 -21.68
C GLY A 305 -11.37 22.77 -20.23
N ALA A 306 -12.28 22.54 -19.29
CA ALA A 306 -11.90 22.29 -17.90
C ALA A 306 -11.19 20.94 -17.74
N GLY A 307 -10.22 20.86 -16.82
CA GLY A 307 -9.66 19.58 -16.38
C GLY A 307 -10.66 18.76 -15.56
N GLY A 308 -10.60 17.44 -15.68
CA GLY A 308 -11.40 16.50 -14.89
C GLY A 308 -10.93 16.38 -13.44
N MET A 309 -11.80 15.91 -12.56
CA MET A 309 -11.44 15.72 -11.15
C MET A 309 -10.59 14.46 -10.95
N GLY A 310 -9.66 14.53 -10.00
CA GLY A 310 -8.91 13.39 -9.52
C GLY A 310 -9.77 12.41 -8.73
N GLY A 311 -9.40 11.13 -8.81
CA GLY A 311 -10.08 10.01 -8.18
C GLY A 311 -9.72 9.89 -6.71
N SER A 312 -10.65 9.42 -5.90
CA SER A 312 -10.46 9.30 -4.46
C SER A 312 -9.80 7.97 -4.09
N SER A 313 -9.11 7.92 -2.95
CA SER A 313 -8.54 6.70 -2.39
C SER A 313 -9.01 6.49 -0.96
N ILE A 314 -9.65 5.36 -0.69
CA ILE A 314 -10.23 5.06 0.61
C ILE A 314 -9.81 3.66 1.02
N GLY A 315 -9.31 3.52 2.25
CA GLY A 315 -8.99 2.21 2.80
C GLY A 315 -10.26 1.41 3.10
N ILE A 316 -11.01 1.87 4.12
CA ILE A 316 -12.28 1.28 4.55
C ILE A 316 -13.38 2.34 4.44
N GLU A 317 -14.45 2.01 3.73
CA GLU A 317 -15.64 2.85 3.56
C GLU A 317 -16.89 2.13 4.10
N LEU A 318 -17.54 2.76 5.08
CA LEU A 318 -18.77 2.27 5.71
C LEU A 318 -19.91 3.26 5.46
N GLU A 319 -20.92 2.89 4.69
CA GLU A 319 -22.09 3.73 4.43
C GLU A 319 -23.39 3.02 4.86
N MET A 320 -24.16 3.66 5.75
CA MET A 320 -25.42 3.11 6.29
C MET A 320 -25.20 1.72 6.92
N VAL A 321 -24.26 1.63 7.86
CA VAL A 321 -23.90 0.39 8.55
C VAL A 321 -24.40 0.42 10.00
N ASP A 322 -25.19 -0.58 10.37
CA ASP A 322 -25.58 -0.81 11.77
C ASP A 322 -24.69 -1.93 12.37
N GLN A 323 -24.15 -1.70 13.57
CA GLN A 323 -23.32 -2.69 14.30
C GLN A 323 -22.07 -3.11 13.50
N GLY A 324 -21.20 -2.15 13.20
CA GLY A 324 -19.89 -2.43 12.57
C GLY A 324 -18.77 -2.60 13.59
N ILE A 325 -17.76 -3.41 13.28
CA ILE A 325 -16.49 -3.45 14.00
C ILE A 325 -15.36 -3.41 12.97
N THR A 326 -14.47 -2.43 13.07
CA THR A 326 -13.13 -2.50 12.48
C THR A 326 -12.14 -2.70 13.62
N SER A 327 -11.23 -3.67 13.47
CA SER A 327 -10.15 -3.79 14.44
C SER A 327 -8.86 -4.36 13.89
N GLY A 328 -7.71 -3.91 14.39
CA GLY A 328 -6.40 -4.45 14.03
C GLY A 328 -5.98 -4.20 12.58
N ASN A 329 -6.66 -3.30 11.85
CA ASN A 329 -6.35 -3.08 10.44
C ASN A 329 -5.18 -2.12 10.27
N THR A 330 -4.31 -2.42 9.32
CA THR A 330 -3.20 -1.55 8.93
C THR A 330 -3.42 -1.02 7.52
N LEU A 331 -3.59 0.29 7.38
CA LEU A 331 -3.87 0.98 6.14
C LEU A 331 -2.69 1.85 5.73
N MET A 332 -1.95 1.44 4.71
CA MET A 332 -0.70 2.10 4.30
C MET A 332 -0.74 2.56 2.84
N ASN A 333 -0.20 3.76 2.62
CA ASN A 333 0.09 4.30 1.29
C ASN A 333 -1.18 4.51 0.45
N LEU A 334 -2.10 5.33 0.97
CA LEU A 334 -3.32 5.71 0.26
C LEU A 334 -3.07 7.02 -0.49
N PHE A 335 -3.20 7.01 -1.81
CA PHE A 335 -2.93 8.16 -2.67
C PHE A 335 -4.16 8.47 -3.50
N SER A 336 -4.71 9.66 -3.39
CA SER A 336 -5.74 10.10 -4.36
C SER A 336 -5.11 10.66 -5.62
N GLY A 337 -5.85 10.57 -6.71
CA GLY A 337 -5.37 11.00 -8.01
C GLY A 337 -5.40 12.51 -8.18
N HIS A 338 -4.59 13.00 -9.12
CA HIS A 338 -4.45 14.42 -9.39
C HIS A 338 -5.59 14.97 -10.23
N GLY A 339 -5.89 16.26 -10.07
CA GLY A 339 -6.78 16.97 -10.98
C GLY A 339 -6.16 17.12 -12.36
N GLY A 340 -6.97 17.02 -13.41
CA GLY A 340 -6.54 17.20 -14.79
C GLY A 340 -6.17 18.66 -15.09
N ALA A 341 -5.20 18.88 -15.98
CA ALA A 341 -4.87 20.23 -16.42
C ALA A 341 -6.01 20.84 -17.27
N GLY A 342 -6.20 22.16 -17.16
CA GLY A 342 -7.09 22.90 -18.03
C GLY A 342 -6.52 23.05 -19.45
N GLY A 343 -7.42 23.04 -20.44
CA GLY A 343 -7.06 23.19 -21.85
C GLY A 343 -6.64 24.62 -22.20
N VAL A 344 -5.81 24.76 -23.23
CA VAL A 344 -5.33 26.06 -23.71
C VAL A 344 -6.41 26.72 -24.58
N GLY A 345 -6.51 28.05 -24.52
CA GLY A 345 -7.37 28.82 -25.42
C GLY A 345 -6.92 28.74 -26.89
N GLY A 346 -7.84 29.00 -27.82
CA GLY A 346 -7.56 28.99 -29.27
C GLY A 346 -7.16 30.36 -29.84
N ILE A 347 -6.34 30.37 -30.89
CA ILE A 347 -5.93 31.57 -31.65
C ILE A 347 -7.06 32.03 -32.59
N GLY A 348 -7.37 33.33 -32.62
CA GLY A 348 -8.21 33.94 -33.66
C GLY A 348 -7.66 33.72 -35.08
N ALA A 349 -8.47 33.18 -36.01
CA ALA A 349 -8.03 32.90 -37.38
C ALA A 349 -7.81 34.18 -38.22
N THR A 350 -6.65 34.27 -38.89
CA THR A 350 -6.12 35.44 -39.59
C THR A 350 -6.69 35.73 -40.98
N HIS A 351 -7.88 35.23 -41.34
CA HIS A 351 -8.27 35.18 -42.75
C HIS A 351 -9.71 35.57 -43.11
N MET A 352 -10.32 36.58 -42.47
CA MET A 352 -11.41 37.34 -43.10
C MET A 352 -11.38 38.81 -42.69
N GLY A 353 -11.47 39.70 -43.68
CA GLY A 353 -11.14 41.12 -43.52
C GLY A 353 -11.92 41.88 -42.44
N TRP A 354 -11.19 42.81 -41.80
CA TRP A 354 -11.68 44.01 -41.10
C TRP A 354 -12.36 43.87 -39.73
N THR A 355 -12.18 42.77 -38.98
CA THR A 355 -12.59 42.70 -37.56
C THR A 355 -11.47 42.22 -36.65
N ALA A 356 -11.34 42.86 -35.48
CA ALA A 356 -10.46 42.42 -34.39
C ALA A 356 -10.93 41.06 -33.86
N LEU A 357 -9.98 40.19 -33.47
CA LEU A 357 -10.27 38.87 -32.91
C LEU A 357 -9.55 38.70 -31.58
N GLU A 358 -10.33 38.56 -30.51
CA GLU A 358 -9.85 38.26 -29.15
C GLU A 358 -9.27 36.84 -29.09
N GLY A 359 -8.16 36.67 -28.37
CA GLY A 359 -7.57 35.38 -28.04
C GLY A 359 -8.50 34.56 -27.15
N GLY A 360 -8.49 33.24 -27.33
CA GLY A 360 -9.27 32.33 -26.49
C GLY A 360 -8.75 32.28 -25.05
N ASN A 361 -9.67 32.20 -24.09
CA ASN A 361 -9.31 31.98 -22.68
C ASN A 361 -8.96 30.51 -22.43
N GLY A 362 -8.08 30.26 -21.46
CA GLY A 362 -7.81 28.91 -20.97
C GLY A 362 -9.00 28.29 -20.22
N GLY A 363 -8.95 26.98 -19.99
CA GLY A 363 -9.90 26.25 -19.15
C GLY A 363 -9.38 26.06 -17.72
N PRO A 364 -10.24 25.97 -16.70
CA PRO A 364 -9.79 25.80 -15.31
C PRO A 364 -9.18 24.41 -15.08
N GLY A 365 -8.25 24.32 -14.12
CA GLY A 365 -7.70 23.05 -13.65
C GLY A 365 -8.71 22.24 -12.85
N GLY A 366 -8.58 20.91 -12.90
CA GLY A 366 -9.40 19.98 -12.12
C GLY A 366 -8.99 19.95 -10.65
N THR A 367 -9.92 19.62 -9.76
CA THR A 367 -9.62 19.43 -8.33
C THR A 367 -8.99 18.06 -8.10
N GLY A 368 -8.01 17.97 -7.20
CA GLY A 368 -7.44 16.69 -6.80
C GLY A 368 -8.43 15.83 -6.00
N GLY A 369 -8.27 14.51 -6.05
CA GLY A 369 -9.14 13.58 -5.33
C GLY A 369 -8.94 13.66 -3.81
N PHE A 370 -9.91 13.17 -3.04
CA PHE A 370 -9.76 13.07 -1.59
C PHE A 370 -9.22 11.70 -1.17
N THR A 371 -8.56 11.64 -0.01
CA THR A 371 -8.09 10.39 0.58
C THR A 371 -8.62 10.22 1.99
N SER A 372 -9.01 9.00 2.37
CA SER A 372 -9.39 8.65 3.75
C SER A 372 -8.82 7.29 4.13
N GLY A 373 -8.28 7.16 5.35
CA GLY A 373 -8.02 5.84 5.92
C GLY A 373 -9.33 5.10 6.12
N ILE A 374 -10.13 5.62 7.05
CA ILE A 374 -11.48 5.15 7.34
C ILE A 374 -12.48 6.27 7.04
N PHE A 375 -13.49 5.98 6.23
CA PHE A 375 -14.61 6.88 5.97
C PHE A 375 -15.92 6.20 6.37
N ALA A 376 -16.61 6.75 7.37
CA ALA A 376 -17.86 6.23 7.87
C ALA A 376 -18.97 7.28 7.77
N LYS A 377 -20.10 6.88 7.20
CA LYS A 377 -21.26 7.76 6.98
C LYS A 377 -22.55 7.04 7.33
N ASN A 378 -23.40 7.70 8.12
CA ASN A 378 -24.64 7.12 8.65
C ASN A 378 -24.39 5.77 9.34
N VAL A 379 -23.31 5.63 10.11
CA VAL A 379 -23.04 4.39 10.87
C VAL A 379 -23.60 4.50 12.28
N ASN A 380 -24.02 3.37 12.84
CA ASN A 380 -24.63 3.34 14.16
C ASN A 380 -24.27 2.11 15.00
N GLY A 381 -23.78 2.34 16.21
CA GLY A 381 -23.30 1.28 17.10
C GLY A 381 -22.03 0.62 16.57
N THR A 382 -21.09 1.42 16.08
CA THR A 382 -19.88 0.94 15.38
C THR A 382 -18.64 1.18 16.22
N VAL A 383 -17.73 0.21 16.25
CA VAL A 383 -16.45 0.30 16.95
C VAL A 383 -15.31 0.32 15.94
N PHE A 384 -14.38 1.26 16.09
CA PHE A 384 -13.08 1.30 15.42
C PHE A 384 -12.02 1.08 16.50
N GLN A 385 -11.19 0.04 16.40
CA GLN A 385 -10.29 -0.35 17.48
C GLN A 385 -8.92 -0.83 16.99
N ASP A 386 -7.80 -0.34 17.53
CA ASP A 386 -6.47 -0.85 17.17
C ASP A 386 -6.14 -0.73 15.66
N ASP A 387 -6.69 0.29 14.98
CA ASP A 387 -6.45 0.51 13.54
C ASP A 387 -5.33 1.54 13.31
N ILE A 388 -4.42 1.23 12.39
CA ILE A 388 -3.25 2.05 12.05
C ILE A 388 -3.39 2.58 10.62
N MET A 389 -3.23 3.89 10.45
CA MET A 389 -3.34 4.58 9.17
C MET A 389 -2.09 5.40 8.89
N GLU A 390 -1.36 5.06 7.82
CA GLU A 390 -0.05 5.65 7.52
C GLU A 390 0.08 6.05 6.05
N ASN A 391 0.78 7.17 5.80
CA ASN A 391 1.05 7.71 4.47
C ASN A 391 -0.24 7.95 3.64
N ILE A 392 -1.16 8.73 4.18
CA ILE A 392 -2.41 9.12 3.51
C ILE A 392 -2.19 10.43 2.75
N THR A 393 -2.33 10.42 1.43
CA THR A 393 -1.97 11.58 0.59
C THR A 393 -3.10 12.05 -0.34
N GLY A 394 -3.55 13.28 -0.13
CA GLY A 394 -4.48 14.00 -1.01
C GLY A 394 -3.88 14.33 -2.39
N GLY A 395 -4.71 14.35 -3.42
CA GLY A 395 -4.27 14.56 -4.79
C GLY A 395 -4.03 16.04 -5.06
N ASN A 396 -2.96 16.41 -5.75
CA ASN A 396 -2.77 17.78 -6.21
C ASN A 396 -3.87 18.25 -7.18
N GLY A 397 -4.18 19.55 -7.15
CA GLY A 397 -5.00 20.21 -8.15
C GLY A 397 -4.28 20.35 -9.50
N GLY A 398 -5.05 20.34 -10.57
CA GLY A 398 -4.56 20.53 -11.93
C GLY A 398 -4.20 21.98 -12.21
N THR A 399 -3.22 22.21 -13.08
CA THR A 399 -2.87 23.58 -13.52
C THR A 399 -3.98 24.14 -14.41
N GLY A 400 -4.28 25.43 -14.25
CA GLY A 400 -5.17 26.13 -15.14
C GLY A 400 -4.55 26.32 -16.53
N GLY A 401 -5.40 26.31 -17.55
CA GLY A 401 -5.00 26.51 -18.93
C GLY A 401 -4.61 27.96 -19.21
N SER A 402 -3.60 28.16 -20.06
CA SER A 402 -3.19 29.50 -20.48
C SER A 402 -4.16 30.08 -21.52
N GLY A 403 -4.34 31.40 -21.46
CA GLY A 403 -4.93 32.16 -22.54
C GLY A 403 -4.00 32.21 -23.75
N ASN A 404 -4.57 32.43 -24.93
CA ASN A 404 -3.82 32.46 -26.18
C ASN A 404 -3.62 33.88 -26.71
N THR A 405 -2.70 34.06 -27.65
CA THR A 405 -2.48 35.36 -28.27
C THR A 405 -3.71 35.81 -29.09
N GLY A 406 -3.87 37.13 -29.23
CA GLY A 406 -4.88 37.72 -30.11
C GLY A 406 -4.72 37.25 -31.57
N GLY A 407 -5.74 37.46 -32.42
CA GLY A 407 -5.64 37.16 -33.85
C GLY A 407 -5.09 38.33 -34.69
N GLU A 408 -4.26 38.06 -35.70
CA GLU A 408 -3.77 39.10 -36.63
C GLU A 408 -4.92 39.67 -37.48
N GLY A 409 -5.14 40.99 -37.42
CA GLY A 409 -6.19 41.69 -38.16
C GLY A 409 -5.95 43.20 -38.31
N GLY A 410 -6.75 43.84 -39.18
CA GLY A 410 -6.66 45.29 -39.42
C GLY A 410 -7.03 46.17 -38.22
N ASN A 411 -7.58 45.59 -37.16
CA ASN A 411 -7.78 46.17 -35.82
C ASN A 411 -7.05 45.27 -34.81
N SER A 412 -6.50 45.84 -33.73
CA SER A 412 -5.80 45.10 -32.67
C SER A 412 -6.63 43.95 -32.08
N GLY A 413 -5.98 42.81 -31.81
CA GLY A 413 -6.58 41.67 -31.11
C GLY A 413 -6.03 41.56 -29.68
N ASP A 414 -6.91 41.51 -28.69
CA ASP A 414 -6.52 41.33 -27.28
C ASP A 414 -6.16 39.87 -27.01
N GLY A 415 -5.19 39.65 -26.12
CA GLY A 415 -4.82 38.32 -25.64
C GLY A 415 -5.90 37.72 -24.75
N GLY A 416 -6.08 36.40 -24.81
CA GLY A 416 -7.00 35.68 -23.95
C GLY A 416 -6.48 35.58 -22.51
N ASN A 417 -7.38 35.47 -21.54
CA ASN A 417 -7.01 35.33 -20.14
C ASN A 417 -6.61 33.88 -19.81
N GLY A 418 -5.69 33.72 -18.86
CA GLY A 418 -5.46 32.44 -18.20
C GLY A 418 -6.67 32.02 -17.36
N ALA A 419 -6.71 30.75 -16.97
CA ALA A 419 -7.76 30.21 -16.11
C ALA A 419 -7.20 29.65 -14.80
N SER A 420 -8.02 29.66 -13.76
CA SER A 420 -7.59 29.32 -12.41
C SER A 420 -7.04 27.89 -12.30
N GLY A 421 -6.09 27.71 -11.39
CA GLY A 421 -5.67 26.38 -10.93
C GLY A 421 -6.79 25.65 -10.21
N GLY A 422 -6.73 24.32 -10.22
CA GLY A 422 -7.63 23.47 -9.44
C GLY A 422 -7.19 23.34 -7.99
N ASN A 423 -8.13 23.08 -7.09
CA ASN A 423 -7.81 22.92 -5.67
C ASN A 423 -7.10 21.59 -5.39
N GLY A 424 -6.27 21.59 -4.34
CA GLY A 424 -5.71 20.38 -3.77
C GLY A 424 -6.77 19.52 -3.08
N GLY A 425 -6.52 18.22 -3.08
CA GLY A 425 -7.37 17.18 -2.52
C GLY A 425 -7.24 17.08 -1.01
N VAL A 426 -8.36 16.80 -0.34
CA VAL A 426 -8.42 16.66 1.11
C VAL A 426 -7.85 15.30 1.53
N ALA A 427 -7.10 15.27 2.63
CA ALA A 427 -6.67 14.02 3.27
C ALA A 427 -7.31 13.88 4.64
N ARG A 428 -7.80 12.67 4.96
CA ARG A 428 -8.41 12.35 6.26
C ARG A 428 -7.84 11.05 6.83
N GLY A 429 -7.60 10.98 8.13
CA GLY A 429 -7.37 9.70 8.80
C GLY A 429 -8.70 8.96 8.93
N ILE A 430 -9.46 9.35 9.96
CA ILE A 430 -10.81 8.85 10.24
C ILE A 430 -11.82 9.97 9.99
N SER A 431 -12.88 9.68 9.23
CA SER A 431 -13.95 10.64 8.97
C SER A 431 -15.32 10.05 9.28
N LEU A 432 -16.04 10.64 10.23
CA LEU A 432 -17.38 10.26 10.63
C LEU A 432 -18.39 11.31 10.16
N HIS A 433 -19.43 10.88 9.45
CA HIS A 433 -20.47 11.74 8.93
C HIS A 433 -21.85 11.24 9.35
N GLN A 434 -22.67 12.09 9.94
CA GLN A 434 -24.08 11.76 10.26
C GLN A 434 -24.22 10.45 11.06
N SER A 435 -23.24 10.15 11.92
CA SER A 435 -23.10 8.86 12.59
C SER A 435 -23.41 8.97 14.07
N SER A 436 -23.77 7.86 14.71
CA SER A 436 -24.08 7.86 16.14
C SER A 436 -23.66 6.61 16.89
N LEU A 437 -23.40 6.71 18.20
CA LEU A 437 -22.96 5.57 19.01
C LEU A 437 -21.72 4.92 18.39
N VAL A 438 -20.66 5.70 18.25
CA VAL A 438 -19.41 5.27 17.66
C VAL A 438 -18.32 5.29 18.71
N ASP A 439 -17.57 4.21 18.85
CA ASP A 439 -16.38 4.16 19.70
C ASP A 439 -15.13 4.06 18.83
N CYS A 440 -14.16 4.95 19.01
CA CYS A 440 -12.84 4.90 18.38
C CYS A 440 -11.80 4.68 19.50
N ILE A 441 -11.15 3.53 19.52
CA ILE A 441 -10.27 3.11 20.61
C ILE A 441 -8.89 2.78 20.04
N ASN A 442 -7.83 3.27 20.67
CA ASN A 442 -6.44 2.95 20.33
C ASN A 442 -6.17 3.07 18.82
N GLN A 443 -6.39 4.26 18.28
CA GLN A 443 -6.27 4.53 16.84
C GLN A 443 -4.97 5.28 16.57
N SER A 444 -4.31 4.99 15.45
CA SER A 444 -3.12 5.74 15.03
C SER A 444 -3.27 6.28 13.62
N VAL A 445 -3.04 7.59 13.43
CA VAL A 445 -2.96 8.24 12.12
C VAL A 445 -1.63 8.99 12.00
N GLY A 446 -0.81 8.55 11.07
CA GLY A 446 0.54 9.07 10.84
C GLY A 446 0.82 9.48 9.41
N HIS A 447 1.79 10.37 9.25
CA HIS A 447 2.41 10.74 7.96
C HIS A 447 1.41 11.10 6.87
N ALA A 448 0.33 11.78 7.24
CA ALA A 448 -0.70 12.16 6.29
C ALA A 448 -0.41 13.54 5.69
N ARG A 449 -0.72 13.71 4.40
CA ARG A 449 -0.50 14.96 3.67
C ARG A 449 -1.65 15.29 2.72
N ALA A 450 -2.18 16.50 2.74
CA ALA A 450 -3.15 16.92 1.72
C ALA A 450 -2.48 17.39 0.42
N GLY A 451 -3.25 17.39 -0.67
CA GLY A 451 -2.73 17.74 -1.99
C GLY A 451 -2.49 19.24 -2.15
N ASN A 452 -1.51 19.65 -2.95
CA ASN A 452 -1.27 21.07 -3.22
C ASN A 452 -2.29 21.62 -4.23
N GLY A 453 -2.54 22.93 -4.18
CA GLY A 453 -3.28 23.65 -5.21
C GLY A 453 -2.51 23.70 -6.54
N GLY A 454 -3.23 23.66 -7.65
CA GLY A 454 -2.67 23.82 -8.99
C GLY A 454 -2.33 25.29 -9.28
N ASN A 455 -1.37 25.55 -10.16
CA ASN A 455 -1.04 26.92 -10.56
C ASN A 455 -2.11 27.50 -11.49
N GLY A 456 -2.31 28.81 -11.43
CA GLY A 456 -3.09 29.57 -12.39
C GLY A 456 -2.45 29.56 -13.78
N GLY A 457 -3.28 29.60 -14.81
CA GLY A 457 -2.83 29.76 -16.18
C GLY A 457 -2.39 31.20 -16.48
N ASN A 458 -1.46 31.33 -17.42
CA ASN A 458 -0.92 32.62 -17.85
C ASN A 458 -1.86 33.31 -18.86
N GLY A 459 -1.83 34.63 -18.88
CA GLY A 459 -2.47 35.44 -19.92
C GLY A 459 -1.75 35.34 -21.26
N GLY A 460 -2.52 35.41 -22.35
CA GLY A 460 -2.00 35.46 -23.71
C GLY A 460 -1.56 36.87 -24.11
N ASN A 461 -0.65 36.99 -25.06
CA ASN A 461 -0.19 38.31 -25.52
C ASN A 461 -1.22 38.99 -26.43
N GLY A 462 -1.35 40.31 -26.31
CA GLY A 462 -2.03 41.14 -27.29
C GLY A 462 -1.21 41.26 -28.57
N GLU A 463 -1.87 41.39 -29.71
CA GLU A 463 -1.22 41.47 -31.01
C GLU A 463 -0.94 42.90 -31.46
N ASP A 464 0.11 43.03 -32.28
CA ASP A 464 0.46 44.27 -32.97
C ASP A 464 -0.62 44.65 -33.98
N SER A 465 -0.94 45.94 -34.09
CA SER A 465 -1.92 46.42 -35.07
C SER A 465 -1.31 47.35 -36.11
N ASN A 466 -1.84 47.24 -37.33
CA ASN A 466 -1.64 48.22 -38.41
C ASN A 466 -2.53 49.46 -38.25
N ALA A 467 -3.30 49.56 -37.15
CA ALA A 467 -4.23 50.63 -36.84
C ALA A 467 -3.69 51.56 -35.74
N ASN A 468 -4.56 52.43 -35.21
CA ASN A 468 -4.16 53.41 -34.19
C ASN A 468 -3.91 52.76 -32.82
N ASN A 469 -4.55 51.64 -32.47
CA ASN A 469 -4.45 51.04 -31.13
C ASN A 469 -3.87 49.63 -31.19
N GLY A 470 -2.92 49.27 -30.32
CA GLY A 470 -2.40 47.89 -30.14
C GLY A 470 -3.33 47.04 -29.26
N GLY A 471 -3.22 45.71 -29.32
CA GLY A 471 -4.05 44.80 -28.52
C GLY A 471 -3.55 44.66 -27.10
N SER A 472 -4.43 44.59 -26.11
CA SER A 472 -4.02 44.41 -24.71
C SER A 472 -3.63 42.96 -24.44
N GLY A 473 -2.67 42.74 -23.55
CA GLY A 473 -2.35 41.42 -23.02
C GLY A 473 -3.45 40.89 -22.12
N GLY A 474 -3.70 39.59 -22.18
CA GLY A 474 -4.63 38.89 -21.29
C GLY A 474 -4.08 38.82 -19.86
N ALA A 475 -4.97 38.76 -18.88
CA ALA A 475 -4.57 38.60 -17.49
C ALA A 475 -4.14 37.16 -17.17
N GLY A 476 -3.16 37.02 -16.29
CA GLY A 476 -2.93 35.79 -15.54
C GLY A 476 -4.09 35.52 -14.57
N SER A 477 -4.12 34.32 -14.01
CA SER A 477 -5.25 33.86 -13.20
C SER A 477 -4.81 33.34 -11.84
N ILE A 478 -5.76 33.18 -10.93
CA ILE A 478 -5.46 32.76 -9.56
C ILE A 478 -4.97 31.31 -9.50
N GLY A 479 -4.10 31.02 -8.53
CA GLY A 479 -3.79 29.64 -8.14
C GLY A 479 -5.03 28.88 -7.64
N GLY A 480 -4.86 27.59 -7.36
CA GLY A 480 -5.82 26.78 -6.63
C GLY A 480 -5.50 26.76 -5.13
N ILE A 481 -6.51 26.55 -4.29
CA ILE A 481 -6.32 26.47 -2.84
C ILE A 481 -5.62 25.14 -2.49
N GLY A 482 -4.72 25.17 -1.50
CA GLY A 482 -4.13 23.95 -0.93
C GLY A 482 -5.18 23.04 -0.28
N GLY A 483 -5.02 21.73 -0.42
CA GLY A 483 -5.93 20.76 0.19
C GLY A 483 -5.84 20.79 1.71
N SER A 484 -6.98 20.62 2.39
CA SER A 484 -7.00 20.53 3.85
C SER A 484 -6.67 19.12 4.34
N LEU A 485 -6.11 19.02 5.54
CA LEU A 485 -5.87 17.74 6.20
C LEU A 485 -6.58 17.67 7.55
N LEU A 486 -7.31 16.58 7.79
CA LEU A 486 -8.06 16.34 9.02
C LEU A 486 -7.71 14.96 9.60
N GLY A 487 -7.00 14.87 10.72
CA GLY A 487 -6.64 13.58 11.32
C GLY A 487 -7.88 12.76 11.70
N LEU A 488 -8.68 13.29 12.62
CA LEU A 488 -10.04 12.83 12.92
C LEU A 488 -11.05 13.92 12.56
N HIS A 489 -12.03 13.60 11.74
CA HIS A 489 -13.09 14.52 11.33
C HIS A 489 -14.46 13.98 11.70
N ILE A 490 -15.22 14.72 12.51
CA ILE A 490 -16.55 14.31 12.97
C ILE A 490 -17.56 15.38 12.57
N HIS A 491 -18.47 15.03 11.68
CA HIS A 491 -19.43 15.95 11.07
C HIS A 491 -20.87 15.45 11.26
N ASP A 492 -21.75 16.31 11.75
CA ASP A 492 -23.19 16.05 11.98
C ASP A 492 -23.44 14.75 12.79
N SER A 493 -22.50 14.38 13.65
CA SER A 493 -22.50 13.09 14.37
C SER A 493 -22.74 13.29 15.88
N ASN A 494 -23.25 12.27 16.56
CA ASN A 494 -23.63 12.38 17.97
C ASN A 494 -23.28 11.13 18.77
N HIS A 495 -22.85 11.26 20.03
CA HIS A 495 -22.38 10.12 20.85
C HIS A 495 -21.20 9.39 20.19
N VAL A 496 -20.09 10.09 20.02
CA VAL A 496 -18.82 9.51 19.59
C VAL A 496 -17.85 9.48 20.77
N HIS A 497 -17.37 8.31 21.16
CA HIS A 497 -16.31 8.17 22.15
C HIS A 497 -14.99 7.95 21.41
N VAL A 498 -13.95 8.68 21.81
CA VAL A 498 -12.59 8.51 21.32
C VAL A 498 -11.69 8.35 22.52
N ASP A 499 -10.93 7.25 22.54
CA ASP A 499 -10.02 6.89 23.61
C ASP A 499 -8.69 6.44 22.99
N ALA A 500 -7.57 6.96 23.48
CA ALA A 500 -6.23 6.67 22.97
C ALA A 500 -6.08 6.89 21.44
N LEU A 501 -6.18 8.13 20.97
CA LEU A 501 -5.90 8.47 19.56
C LEU A 501 -4.52 9.11 19.43
N LEU A 502 -3.63 8.49 18.65
CA LEU A 502 -2.35 9.06 18.24
C LEU A 502 -2.47 9.71 16.86
N LEU A 503 -2.16 11.01 16.78
CA LEU A 503 -2.07 11.74 15.51
C LEU A 503 -0.68 12.34 15.36
N HIS A 504 0.05 11.98 14.30
CA HIS A 504 1.41 12.49 14.13
C HIS A 504 1.78 12.79 12.67
N ALA A 505 2.69 13.76 12.47
CA ALA A 505 3.25 14.13 11.16
C ALA A 505 2.16 14.43 10.09
N LEU A 506 1.22 15.28 10.47
CA LEU A 506 0.06 15.70 9.67
C LEU A 506 0.37 17.00 8.93
N SER A 507 0.21 17.03 7.61
CA SER A 507 0.45 18.26 6.82
C SER A 507 -0.65 18.58 5.82
N SER A 508 -1.05 19.84 5.71
CA SER A 508 -1.94 20.26 4.63
C SER A 508 -1.15 20.63 3.36
N GLY A 509 -1.87 20.87 2.25
CA GLY A 509 -1.27 21.19 0.97
C GLY A 509 -0.98 22.67 0.81
N ASN A 510 0.03 23.02 0.02
CA ASN A 510 0.34 24.42 -0.29
C ASN A 510 -0.63 25.01 -1.32
N GLY A 511 -0.83 26.31 -1.27
CA GLY A 511 -1.57 27.07 -2.28
C GLY A 511 -0.83 27.10 -3.62
N GLY A 512 -1.60 27.14 -4.70
CA GLY A 512 -1.09 27.28 -6.05
C GLY A 512 -0.62 28.71 -6.34
N ASN A 513 0.38 28.84 -7.20
CA ASN A 513 0.86 30.16 -7.64
C ASN A 513 -0.13 30.79 -8.63
N GLY A 514 -0.22 32.12 -8.64
CA GLY A 514 -0.89 32.87 -9.69
C GLY A 514 -0.15 32.79 -11.02
N GLY A 515 -0.88 32.88 -12.13
CA GLY A 515 -0.32 32.92 -13.47
C GLY A 515 0.16 34.31 -13.87
N ASP A 516 1.09 34.38 -14.82
CA ASP A 516 1.65 35.65 -15.29
C ASP A 516 0.71 36.37 -16.28
N GLY A 517 0.79 37.69 -16.35
CA GLY A 517 0.12 38.49 -17.38
C GLY A 517 0.74 38.33 -18.78
N GLY A 518 -0.05 38.60 -19.81
CA GLY A 518 0.41 38.62 -21.21
C GLY A 518 0.92 40.00 -21.65
N LEU A 519 1.85 40.06 -22.60
CA LEU A 519 2.39 41.33 -23.11
C LEU A 519 1.35 42.10 -23.94
N GLY A 520 1.40 43.44 -23.88
CA GLY A 520 0.61 44.32 -24.76
C GLY A 520 1.23 44.48 -26.15
N GLY A 521 0.38 44.57 -27.18
CA GLY A 521 0.75 44.72 -28.59
C GLY A 521 1.09 46.15 -29.01
N HIS A 522 1.87 46.28 -30.08
CA HIS A 522 2.35 47.54 -30.63
C HIS A 522 1.37 48.21 -31.61
N ALA A 523 1.48 49.54 -31.81
CA ALA A 523 0.65 50.33 -32.73
C ALA A 523 1.47 51.02 -33.84
N ALA A 524 0.87 51.21 -35.03
CA ALA A 524 1.59 51.64 -36.23
C ALA A 524 1.93 53.15 -36.33
N SER A 525 1.02 54.08 -35.95
CA SER A 525 1.31 55.52 -35.73
C SER A 525 0.05 56.33 -35.34
N GLY A 526 0.14 57.20 -34.33
CA GLY A 526 -0.93 58.17 -33.98
C GLY A 526 -2.03 57.69 -33.04
N GLY A 527 -1.91 56.52 -32.41
CA GLY A 527 -2.82 56.10 -31.31
C GLY A 527 -2.09 55.49 -30.11
N THR A 528 -2.66 54.47 -29.46
CA THR A 528 -2.19 53.94 -28.16
C THR A 528 -1.59 52.54 -28.29
N GLY A 529 -0.45 52.25 -27.66
CA GLY A 529 -0.01 50.87 -27.45
C GLY A 529 -1.03 50.08 -26.61
N GLY A 530 -1.07 48.76 -26.76
CA GLY A 530 -1.90 47.91 -25.91
C GLY A 530 -1.33 47.78 -24.51
N ASP A 531 -2.19 47.65 -23.50
CA ASP A 531 -1.75 47.51 -22.11
C ASP A 531 -1.20 46.10 -21.85
N GLY A 532 -0.27 45.97 -20.90
CA GLY A 532 0.17 44.68 -20.40
C GLY A 532 -0.90 44.03 -19.52
N GLY A 533 -0.99 42.71 -19.55
CA GLY A 533 -1.85 41.94 -18.67
C GLY A 533 -1.36 41.95 -17.23
N ASN A 534 -2.30 41.91 -16.28
CA ASN A 534 -1.98 41.76 -14.86
C ASN A 534 -1.58 40.30 -14.54
N GLY A 535 -0.69 40.13 -13.57
CA GLY A 535 -0.45 38.83 -12.93
C GLY A 535 -1.64 38.40 -12.08
N GLY A 536 -1.84 37.10 -11.92
CA GLY A 536 -2.85 36.52 -11.06
C GLY A 536 -2.38 36.37 -9.61
N ASP A 537 -3.32 36.31 -8.68
CA ASP A 537 -2.98 36.16 -7.26
C ASP A 537 -2.57 34.71 -6.92
N GLY A 538 -1.62 34.56 -5.99
CA GLY A 538 -1.37 33.30 -5.31
C GLY A 538 -2.56 32.92 -4.43
N SER A 539 -2.77 31.62 -4.23
CA SER A 539 -3.88 31.14 -3.41
C SER A 539 -3.48 30.74 -2.00
N PRO A 540 -4.44 30.70 -1.06
CA PRO A 540 -4.16 30.24 0.29
C PRO A 540 -3.64 28.80 0.35
N GLY A 541 -2.77 28.57 1.33
CA GLY A 541 -2.44 27.22 1.79
C GLY A 541 -3.65 26.50 2.39
N GLY A 542 -3.57 25.18 2.45
CA GLY A 542 -4.60 24.35 3.06
C GLY A 542 -4.55 24.45 4.59
N MET A 543 -5.70 24.32 5.23
CA MET A 543 -5.80 24.16 6.68
C MET A 543 -5.40 22.74 7.11
N VAL A 544 -4.72 22.61 8.25
CA VAL A 544 -4.57 21.34 8.95
C VAL A 544 -5.28 21.39 10.30
N ALA A 545 -6.08 20.37 10.59
CA ALA A 545 -6.62 20.13 11.93
C ALA A 545 -6.32 18.69 12.34
N ALA A 546 -5.65 18.48 13.48
CA ALA A 546 -5.47 17.11 13.96
C ALA A 546 -6.85 16.50 14.27
N MET A 547 -7.71 17.24 14.98
CA MET A 547 -9.12 16.89 15.14
C MET A 547 -10.07 18.01 14.73
N SER A 548 -11.19 17.66 14.09
CA SER A 548 -12.20 18.61 13.62
C SER A 548 -13.63 18.15 13.90
N PHE A 549 -14.42 19.03 14.51
CA PHE A 549 -15.81 18.81 14.91
C PHE A 549 -16.73 19.80 14.25
N ASN A 550 -17.60 19.31 13.38
CA ASN A 550 -18.58 20.15 12.72
C ASN A 550 -20.00 19.70 13.09
N THR A 551 -20.72 20.50 13.87
CA THR A 551 -22.09 20.21 14.31
C THR A 551 -22.19 18.85 15.03
N ALA A 552 -21.10 18.44 15.69
CA ALA A 552 -21.02 17.20 16.44
C ALA A 552 -21.36 17.43 17.93
N SER A 553 -21.99 16.46 18.59
CA SER A 553 -22.41 16.62 20.01
C SER A 553 -22.30 15.34 20.82
N ASN A 554 -22.29 15.46 22.15
CA ASN A 554 -22.13 14.37 23.12
C ASN A 554 -20.92 13.48 22.81
N CYS A 555 -19.83 14.05 22.31
CA CYS A 555 -18.62 13.31 22.03
C CYS A 555 -17.65 13.38 23.23
N VAL A 556 -16.91 12.31 23.49
CA VAL A 556 -15.97 12.19 24.61
C VAL A 556 -14.58 11.86 24.06
N PHE A 557 -13.55 12.55 24.52
CA PHE A 557 -12.16 12.45 24.04
C PHE A 557 -11.22 12.26 25.20
N ASN A 558 -10.57 11.11 25.24
CA ASN A 558 -9.67 10.72 26.30
C ASN A 558 -8.31 10.27 25.74
N ALA A 559 -7.23 10.54 26.49
CA ALA A 559 -5.91 9.95 26.29
C ALA A 559 -5.32 10.12 24.87
N SER A 560 -5.66 11.18 24.14
CA SER A 560 -5.20 11.37 22.77
C SER A 560 -3.95 12.24 22.70
N SER A 561 -2.98 11.89 21.86
CA SER A 561 -1.71 12.62 21.69
C SER A 561 -1.53 13.11 20.25
N MET A 562 -1.10 14.37 20.10
CA MET A 562 -1.01 15.05 18.80
C MET A 562 0.33 15.74 18.59
N THR A 563 1.06 15.36 17.53
CA THR A 563 2.38 15.91 17.19
C THR A 563 2.54 16.16 15.68
N GLY A 564 3.49 17.00 15.30
CA GLY A 564 3.89 17.24 13.90
C GLY A 564 2.81 17.80 12.98
N ILE A 565 2.05 18.81 13.41
CA ILE A 565 0.91 19.37 12.67
C ILE A 565 1.33 20.61 11.83
N ILE A 566 1.41 20.51 10.52
CA ILE A 566 1.99 21.58 9.67
C ILE A 566 0.97 22.06 8.64
N ALA A 567 0.60 23.34 8.71
CA ALA A 567 -0.26 23.95 7.70
C ALA A 567 0.53 24.26 6.42
N GLY A 568 -0.19 24.32 5.30
CA GLY A 568 0.37 24.55 3.98
C GLY A 568 0.69 26.01 3.76
N ASP A 569 1.75 26.30 3.02
CA ASP A 569 2.13 27.66 2.66
C ASP A 569 1.17 28.26 1.61
N GLY A 570 1.08 29.58 1.57
CA GLY A 570 0.43 30.33 0.51
C GLY A 570 1.21 30.27 -0.80
N GLY A 571 0.49 30.30 -1.92
CA GLY A 571 1.08 30.39 -3.25
C GLY A 571 1.61 31.80 -3.56
N ASN A 572 2.59 31.91 -4.44
CA ASN A 572 3.11 33.21 -4.88
C ASN A 572 2.19 33.88 -5.91
N GLY A 573 2.19 35.21 -5.95
CA GLY A 573 1.54 35.98 -7.02
C GLY A 573 2.31 35.89 -8.33
N GLY A 574 1.58 35.94 -9.45
CA GLY A 574 2.15 35.97 -10.80
C GLY A 574 2.66 37.36 -11.18
N ASP A 575 3.58 37.43 -12.13
CA ASP A 575 4.17 38.68 -12.60
C ASP A 575 3.22 39.43 -13.56
N GLY A 576 3.22 40.77 -13.47
CA GLY A 576 2.57 41.65 -14.43
C GLY A 576 3.42 41.83 -15.69
N ALA A 577 2.77 42.06 -16.82
CA ALA A 577 3.43 42.12 -18.11
C ALA A 577 3.65 43.56 -18.63
N ASN A 578 4.62 43.73 -19.53
CA ASN A 578 4.90 45.04 -20.12
C ASN A 578 3.81 45.45 -21.12
N GLY A 579 3.52 46.75 -21.17
CA GLY A 579 2.70 47.35 -22.22
C GLY A 579 3.42 47.49 -23.56
N GLY A 580 2.65 47.62 -24.64
CA GLY A 580 3.16 47.76 -26.00
C GLY A 580 3.82 49.13 -26.27
N ALA A 581 4.99 49.14 -26.92
CA ALA A 581 5.76 50.35 -27.24
C ALA A 581 5.97 50.59 -28.76
N ARG A 582 5.83 51.86 -29.26
CA ARG A 582 6.67 52.54 -30.30
C ARG A 582 6.03 53.78 -30.98
N GLY A 583 6.88 54.64 -31.55
CA GLY A 583 6.58 55.64 -32.59
C GLY A 583 6.39 57.10 -32.11
N ALA A 584 7.01 58.09 -32.78
CA ALA A 584 6.82 59.50 -32.46
C ALA A 584 5.36 59.92 -32.65
N GLY A 585 4.68 60.32 -31.57
CA GLY A 585 3.26 60.73 -31.59
C GLY A 585 2.26 59.62 -31.20
N VAL A 586 2.72 58.51 -30.63
CA VAL A 586 1.91 57.41 -30.07
C VAL A 586 1.98 57.47 -28.54
N VAL A 587 0.89 57.16 -27.85
CA VAL A 587 0.85 56.99 -26.38
C VAL A 587 1.22 55.54 -26.07
N ALA A 588 2.23 55.29 -25.23
CA ALA A 588 2.60 53.92 -24.84
C ALA A 588 1.47 53.26 -24.04
N GLY A 589 1.33 51.93 -24.17
CA GLY A 589 0.45 51.16 -23.30
C GLY A 589 1.03 51.06 -21.89
N ASP A 590 0.15 50.99 -20.90
CA ASP A 590 0.53 50.84 -19.51
C ASP A 590 1.06 49.42 -19.24
N GLY A 591 1.95 49.28 -18.26
CA GLY A 591 2.35 47.95 -17.76
C GLY A 591 1.25 47.36 -16.88
N GLY A 592 1.13 46.03 -16.89
CA GLY A 592 0.24 45.31 -15.98
C GLY A 592 0.83 45.23 -14.58
N ASN A 593 -0.05 45.15 -13.59
CA ASN A 593 0.33 45.00 -12.18
C ASN A 593 0.73 43.54 -11.89
N GLY A 594 1.63 43.33 -10.92
CA GLY A 594 1.87 42.00 -10.35
C GLY A 594 0.68 41.55 -9.50
N GLY A 595 0.47 40.24 -9.43
CA GLY A 595 -0.53 39.64 -8.54
C GLY A 595 -0.07 39.64 -7.09
N ASN A 596 -0.99 39.56 -6.14
CA ASN A 596 -0.67 39.43 -4.72
C ASN A 596 -0.20 38.01 -4.40
N GLY A 597 0.61 37.85 -3.35
CA GLY A 597 0.86 36.54 -2.75
C GLY A 597 -0.40 36.03 -2.05
N GLY A 598 -0.57 34.71 -1.99
CA GLY A 598 -1.65 34.08 -1.23
C GLY A 598 -1.30 33.97 0.25
N ASP A 599 -2.31 33.92 1.11
CA ASP A 599 -2.12 33.77 2.55
C ASP A 599 -1.60 32.36 2.90
N GLY A 600 -0.87 32.23 4.01
CA GLY A 600 -0.58 30.92 4.58
C GLY A 600 -1.85 30.20 5.04
N GLY A 601 -1.85 28.87 5.06
CA GLY A 601 -2.94 28.08 5.65
C GLY A 601 -2.87 28.06 7.17
N ASP A 602 -4.00 27.84 7.83
CA ASP A 602 -4.08 27.78 9.30
C ASP A 602 -3.75 26.38 9.83
N GLY A 603 -3.03 26.32 10.96
CA GLY A 603 -2.67 25.08 11.66
C GLY A 603 -3.33 25.01 13.03
N MET A 604 -4.10 23.95 13.28
CA MET A 604 -4.78 23.72 14.55
C MET A 604 -4.56 22.28 15.03
N SER A 605 -4.34 22.10 16.34
CA SER A 605 -4.47 20.76 16.90
C SER A 605 -5.95 20.34 17.00
N PHE A 606 -6.83 21.29 17.33
CA PHE A 606 -8.25 21.00 17.52
C PHE A 606 -9.17 22.14 17.10
N PHE A 607 -10.19 21.81 16.30
CA PHE A 607 -11.16 22.78 15.76
C PHE A 607 -12.61 22.35 15.95
N THR A 608 -13.46 23.25 16.44
CA THR A 608 -14.92 23.05 16.53
C THR A 608 -15.68 24.10 15.74
N GLN A 609 -16.80 23.72 15.12
CA GLN A 609 -17.71 24.62 14.42
C GLN A 609 -19.14 24.04 14.42
N GLY A 610 -20.17 24.88 14.31
CA GLY A 610 -21.56 24.44 14.19
C GLY A 610 -22.38 24.47 15.49
N THR A 611 -23.72 24.40 15.38
CA THR A 611 -24.66 24.76 16.46
C THR A 611 -24.79 23.71 17.56
N SER A 612 -24.59 24.11 18.83
CA SER A 612 -24.83 23.29 20.05
C SER A 612 -23.88 22.10 20.23
N VAL A 613 -22.57 22.36 20.11
CA VAL A 613 -21.51 21.37 20.36
C VAL A 613 -21.24 21.27 21.87
N SER A 614 -21.52 20.12 22.49
CA SER A 614 -21.22 19.78 23.89
C SER A 614 -20.39 18.50 23.92
N ASN A 615 -19.09 18.62 24.18
CA ASN A 615 -18.14 17.51 24.17
C ASN A 615 -17.29 17.51 25.45
N ASN A 616 -16.73 16.35 25.82
CA ASN A 616 -15.85 16.20 26.98
C ASN A 616 -14.42 15.88 26.53
N PHE A 617 -13.43 16.64 27.01
CA PHE A 617 -12.00 16.47 26.70
C PHE A 617 -11.21 16.25 27.97
N THR A 618 -10.64 15.06 28.14
CA THR A 618 -9.82 14.72 29.31
C THR A 618 -8.51 14.01 28.98
N ARG A 619 -7.41 14.34 29.65
CA ARG A 619 -6.11 13.65 29.50
C ARG A 619 -5.53 13.64 28.08
N ASN A 620 -5.74 14.70 27.30
CA ASN A 620 -5.16 14.78 25.95
C ASN A 620 -3.89 15.64 25.95
N GLU A 621 -2.95 15.32 25.07
CA GLU A 621 -1.65 16.00 24.90
C GLU A 621 -1.54 16.71 23.55
N PHE A 622 -1.17 17.98 23.58
CA PHE A 622 -1.12 18.88 22.43
C PHE A 622 0.28 19.50 22.31
N TYR A 623 1.09 19.03 21.35
CA TYR A 623 2.48 19.47 21.20
C TYR A 623 2.67 20.64 20.21
N SER A 624 3.64 21.51 20.51
CA SER A 624 3.91 22.82 19.86
C SER A 624 4.36 22.79 18.39
N THR A 625 4.37 21.64 17.73
CA THR A 625 4.75 21.52 16.31
C THR A 625 3.68 22.01 15.34
N VAL A 626 2.62 22.64 15.85
CA VAL A 626 1.59 23.31 15.06
C VAL A 626 2.17 24.57 14.42
N SER A 627 2.38 24.57 13.11
CA SER A 627 2.83 25.75 12.37
C SER A 627 1.76 26.19 11.39
N GLY A 628 1.40 27.47 11.42
CA GLY A 628 0.73 28.10 10.28
C GLY A 628 1.64 28.08 9.04
N GLY A 629 1.01 28.19 7.88
CA GLY A 629 1.71 28.35 6.61
C GLY A 629 2.31 29.74 6.50
N THR A 630 3.40 29.86 5.75
CA THR A 630 3.93 31.17 5.38
C THR A 630 3.13 31.78 4.24
N GLY A 631 2.92 33.10 4.27
CA GLY A 631 2.31 33.81 3.14
C GLY A 631 3.23 33.77 1.91
N GLY A 632 2.61 33.67 0.74
CA GLY A 632 3.30 33.74 -0.54
C GLY A 632 3.83 35.13 -0.86
N ILE A 633 4.81 35.18 -1.76
CA ILE A 633 5.42 36.43 -2.21
C ILE A 633 4.58 37.03 -3.34
N GLY A 634 4.32 38.34 -3.31
CA GLY A 634 3.65 39.06 -4.41
C GLY A 634 4.51 39.13 -5.68
N GLY A 635 3.85 39.14 -6.83
CA GLY A 635 4.46 39.26 -8.14
C GLY A 635 4.97 40.67 -8.44
N SER A 636 5.87 40.78 -9.41
CA SER A 636 6.46 42.03 -9.87
C SER A 636 5.59 42.74 -10.91
N HIS A 637 5.69 44.08 -11.01
CA HIS A 637 4.93 44.87 -12.00
C HIS A 637 5.65 44.93 -13.36
N GLY A 638 4.87 45.04 -14.44
CA GLY A 638 5.37 45.29 -15.79
C GLY A 638 5.86 46.74 -15.99
N ILE A 639 6.86 46.92 -16.85
CA ILE A 639 7.38 48.23 -17.23
C ILE A 639 6.46 48.84 -18.31
N ALA A 640 5.96 50.06 -18.05
CA ALA A 640 5.26 50.86 -19.06
C ALA A 640 6.16 51.09 -20.28
N GLY A 641 5.63 50.85 -21.49
CA GLY A 641 6.39 50.91 -22.74
C GLY A 641 7.18 52.22 -22.84
N THR A 642 8.48 52.16 -23.16
CA THR A 642 9.47 53.25 -23.04
C THR A 642 8.92 54.64 -23.39
N GLY A 643 8.50 55.39 -22.35
CA GLY A 643 7.73 56.62 -22.54
C GLY A 643 7.37 57.38 -21.26
N GLY A 644 8.22 57.38 -20.21
CA GLY A 644 8.27 58.50 -19.25
C GLY A 644 7.14 58.68 -18.23
N GLY A 645 6.39 57.63 -17.86
CA GLY A 645 5.51 57.63 -16.68
C GLY A 645 6.19 56.95 -15.48
N SER A 646 6.19 57.62 -14.33
CA SER A 646 6.91 57.21 -13.11
C SER A 646 6.40 55.87 -12.54
N PRO A 647 7.28 54.92 -12.15
CA PRO A 647 6.89 53.79 -11.32
C PRO A 647 6.63 54.32 -9.91
N THR A 648 5.39 54.32 -9.44
CA THR A 648 5.17 54.40 -7.99
C THR A 648 5.34 52.99 -7.44
N PRO A 649 6.32 52.74 -6.57
CA PRO A 649 6.43 51.47 -5.88
C PRO A 649 5.21 51.35 -4.97
N VAL A 650 4.35 50.37 -5.23
CA VAL A 650 3.48 49.87 -4.18
C VAL A 650 4.31 48.82 -3.47
N ASP A 651 4.67 49.15 -2.24
CA ASP A 651 5.34 48.25 -1.30
C ASP A 651 4.65 46.89 -1.34
N GLY A 652 5.40 45.84 -1.70
CA GLY A 652 5.05 44.45 -1.41
C GLY A 652 5.15 44.20 0.09
N ILE A 653 4.42 44.99 0.88
CA ILE A 653 4.30 44.88 2.32
C ILE A 653 2.84 44.51 2.59
N ASP A 654 2.69 43.21 2.85
CA ASP A 654 1.65 42.54 3.65
C ASP A 654 1.27 41.22 2.96
N GLY A 655 2.24 40.31 2.86
CA GLY A 655 1.91 38.94 3.22
C GLY A 655 1.65 38.97 4.72
N MET A 656 0.42 39.33 5.10
CA MET A 656 -0.01 39.14 6.48
C MET A 656 0.25 37.67 6.77
N ALA A 657 1.15 37.40 7.72
CA ALA A 657 1.16 36.11 8.38
C ALA A 657 -0.30 35.77 8.70
N GLY A 658 -0.68 34.52 8.42
CA GLY A 658 -2.03 33.99 8.62
C GLY A 658 -2.62 34.58 9.90
N ASN A 659 -3.88 35.01 9.81
CA ASN A 659 -4.58 35.74 10.84
C ASN A 659 -4.14 35.20 12.22
N PRO A 660 -3.42 35.99 13.06
CA PRO A 660 -2.71 35.48 14.25
C PRO A 660 -3.64 35.11 15.42
N GLY A 661 -4.84 34.62 15.11
CA GLY A 661 -5.88 34.21 16.04
C GLY A 661 -6.24 32.72 16.00
N GLU A 662 -5.72 31.93 15.06
CA GLU A 662 -6.12 30.50 14.89
C GLU A 662 -4.96 29.49 15.01
N GLU A 663 -3.71 29.93 15.14
CA GLU A 663 -2.61 29.06 15.59
C GLU A 663 -2.84 28.70 17.07
N GLY A 664 -3.35 27.51 17.33
CA GLY A 664 -3.78 27.15 18.68
C GLY A 664 -3.92 25.65 18.96
N GLY A 665 -3.93 25.33 20.24
CA GLY A 665 -4.18 23.98 20.74
C GLY A 665 -5.65 23.63 20.56
N LEU A 666 -6.52 24.38 21.23
CA LEU A 666 -7.96 24.16 21.30
C LEU A 666 -8.74 25.42 20.91
N TYR A 667 -9.53 25.35 19.82
CA TYR A 667 -10.49 26.38 19.41
C TYR A 667 -11.94 25.95 19.63
N LEU A 668 -12.63 26.60 20.59
CA LEU A 668 -14.06 26.46 20.83
C LEU A 668 -14.81 27.62 20.15
N SER A 669 -15.58 27.32 19.11
CA SER A 669 -16.27 28.35 18.32
C SER A 669 -17.49 28.96 19.03
N PRO A 670 -18.03 30.10 18.55
CA PRO A 670 -19.17 30.78 19.16
C PRO A 670 -20.44 29.93 19.35
N SER A 671 -20.53 28.82 18.64
CA SER A 671 -21.66 27.91 18.63
C SER A 671 -21.47 26.68 19.51
N THR A 672 -20.30 26.54 20.14
CA THR A 672 -20.05 25.55 21.20
C THR A 672 -20.73 25.96 22.50
N SER A 673 -21.26 24.97 23.22
CA SER A 673 -21.88 25.23 24.52
C SER A 673 -21.85 24.01 25.42
N THR A 674 -21.70 24.20 26.72
CA THR A 674 -21.74 23.10 27.72
C THR A 674 -20.73 21.98 27.47
N SER A 675 -19.62 22.27 26.80
CA SER A 675 -18.48 21.34 26.71
C SER A 675 -17.71 21.31 28.03
N THR A 676 -17.06 20.20 28.38
CA THR A 676 -16.21 20.08 29.58
C THR A 676 -14.76 19.82 29.16
N ILE A 677 -13.82 20.57 29.74
CA ILE A 677 -12.38 20.49 29.42
C ILE A 677 -11.60 20.37 30.73
N SER A 678 -10.91 19.26 30.96
CA SER A 678 -10.11 19.04 32.18
C SER A 678 -8.92 18.12 31.95
N LEU A 679 -7.86 18.21 32.77
CA LEU A 679 -6.69 17.31 32.71
C LEU A 679 -5.98 17.26 31.34
N ASN A 680 -6.06 18.28 30.49
CA ASN A 680 -5.35 18.30 29.21
C ASN A 680 -3.99 19.01 29.32
N LEU A 681 -3.05 18.64 28.47
CA LEU A 681 -1.67 19.08 28.44
C LEU A 681 -1.38 19.88 27.15
N PHE A 682 -1.15 21.20 27.27
CA PHE A 682 -0.86 22.09 26.14
C PHE A 682 0.59 22.60 26.20
N TYR A 683 1.38 22.32 25.17
CA TYR A 683 2.77 22.78 25.05
C TYR A 683 2.88 23.96 24.06
N ILE A 684 3.17 25.17 24.54
CA ILE A 684 3.43 26.41 23.76
C ILE A 684 2.30 26.74 22.75
N LEU A 685 1.04 26.43 23.08
CA LEU A 685 -0.11 26.63 22.20
C LEU A 685 -1.17 27.48 22.88
N ASN A 686 -1.71 28.48 22.17
CA ASN A 686 -2.83 29.30 22.66
C ASN A 686 -4.15 28.54 22.50
N ASN A 687 -5.08 28.68 23.46
CA ASN A 687 -6.45 28.18 23.33
C ASN A 687 -7.45 29.34 23.35
N THR A 688 -8.55 29.19 22.62
CA THR A 688 -9.58 30.23 22.47
C THR A 688 -10.97 29.64 22.73
N ASP A 689 -11.82 30.35 23.49
CA ASP A 689 -13.19 29.93 23.80
C ASP A 689 -14.20 31.04 23.51
N ASP A 690 -14.70 31.05 22.28
CA ASP A 690 -15.74 31.98 21.85
C ASP A 690 -17.16 31.52 22.23
N GLY A 691 -17.31 30.32 22.81
CA GLY A 691 -18.58 29.65 23.08
C GLY A 691 -19.33 30.14 24.32
N ILE A 692 -20.43 29.46 24.65
CA ILE A 692 -21.29 29.82 25.79
C ILE A 692 -21.42 28.70 26.82
N SER A 693 -21.19 29.00 28.11
CA SER A 693 -21.33 28.02 29.21
C SER A 693 -20.48 26.75 29.05
N ASN A 694 -19.32 26.84 28.40
CA ASN A 694 -18.32 25.79 28.41
C ASN A 694 -17.65 25.72 29.78
N ASN A 695 -17.45 24.53 30.31
CA ASN A 695 -16.91 24.31 31.65
C ASN A 695 -15.45 23.88 31.56
N TRP A 696 -14.56 24.83 31.82
CA TRP A 696 -13.17 24.53 32.07
C TRP A 696 -13.06 24.08 33.54
N ASN A 697 -12.54 22.88 33.77
CA ASN A 697 -12.24 22.32 35.08
C ASN A 697 -13.47 22.09 36.01
N ASP A 698 -13.97 20.84 36.05
CA ASP A 698 -15.00 20.38 36.99
C ASP A 698 -14.50 19.38 38.04
N THR A 699 -13.24 18.92 37.92
CA THR A 699 -12.66 17.84 38.73
C THR A 699 -11.84 18.32 39.92
N GLY A 700 -11.48 19.62 39.97
CA GLY A 700 -10.57 20.17 40.98
C GLY A 700 -9.08 20.02 40.64
N ALA A 701 -8.75 19.51 39.45
CA ALA A 701 -7.41 19.49 38.86
C ALA A 701 -7.45 20.28 37.53
N GLY A 702 -6.58 21.28 37.38
CA GLY A 702 -6.56 22.20 36.22
C GLY A 702 -6.00 21.58 34.94
N ASN A 703 -6.00 22.34 33.84
CA ASN A 703 -5.27 21.98 32.61
C ASN A 703 -3.80 22.42 32.74
N TYR A 704 -2.86 21.71 32.13
CA TYR A 704 -1.44 22.08 32.13
C TYR A 704 -1.12 23.05 30.99
N TRP A 705 -0.39 24.12 31.34
CA TRP A 705 0.17 25.11 30.43
C TRP A 705 1.63 25.35 30.78
N ASP A 706 2.51 25.20 29.80
CA ASP A 706 3.95 25.24 30.00
C ASP A 706 4.53 26.64 30.21
N ASP A 707 3.82 27.70 29.83
CA ASP A 707 4.22 29.10 30.01
C ASP A 707 3.66 29.75 31.29
N TYR A 708 3.02 28.98 32.17
CA TYR A 708 2.45 29.51 33.41
C TYR A 708 3.51 30.11 34.35
N VAL A 709 3.35 31.39 34.68
CA VAL A 709 4.28 32.17 35.52
C VAL A 709 3.69 32.61 36.87
N GLY A 710 2.51 32.12 37.26
CA GLY A 710 1.87 32.49 38.52
C GLY A 710 2.52 31.85 39.75
N ASN A 711 2.27 32.42 40.94
CA ASN A 711 2.87 31.97 42.20
C ASN A 711 1.98 30.91 42.87
N ASP A 712 2.55 29.81 43.36
CA ASP A 712 1.95 28.80 44.26
C ASP A 712 2.18 29.20 45.73
N PHE A 713 1.13 29.59 46.47
CA PHE A 713 1.16 29.81 47.92
C PHE A 713 0.51 28.62 48.66
N ALA A 714 0.54 28.64 49.99
CA ALA A 714 0.12 27.50 50.83
C ALA A 714 -1.26 26.92 50.38
N PRO A 715 -1.36 25.60 50.10
CA PRO A 715 -0.55 24.52 50.68
C PRO A 715 0.79 24.22 50.00
N HIS A 716 1.20 24.94 48.94
CA HIS A 716 2.39 24.60 48.14
C HIS A 716 2.30 23.19 47.56
N ASP A 717 1.14 22.87 47.00
CA ASP A 717 0.84 21.58 46.38
C ASP A 717 1.27 21.53 44.90
N GLY A 718 2.03 22.51 44.43
CA GLY A 718 2.54 22.57 43.06
C GLY A 718 1.54 23.18 42.07
N ILE A 719 0.33 23.48 42.51
CA ILE A 719 -0.73 24.19 41.78
C ILE A 719 -0.50 25.68 42.07
N GLY A 720 -0.34 26.53 41.05
CA GLY A 720 -0.23 27.97 41.31
C GLY A 720 -1.46 28.52 42.09
N ASP A 721 -1.45 29.76 42.56
CA ASP A 721 -2.59 30.48 43.19
C ASP A 721 -3.10 31.67 42.35
N THR A 722 -2.49 31.90 41.17
CA THR A 722 -2.84 33.01 40.27
C THR A 722 -3.54 32.50 38.98
N PRO A 723 -4.82 32.81 38.72
CA PRO A 723 -5.54 32.40 37.49
C PRO A 723 -4.87 32.83 36.17
N TYR A 724 -5.17 32.13 35.07
CA TYR A 724 -4.79 32.57 33.71
C TYR A 724 -5.76 33.67 33.22
N ASP A 725 -5.25 34.88 32.98
CA ASP A 725 -6.07 36.09 32.70
C ASP A 725 -6.65 36.16 31.27
N THR A 726 -6.30 35.22 30.37
CA THR A 726 -6.74 35.21 28.97
C THR A 726 -7.32 33.86 28.55
N ILE A 727 -8.59 33.60 28.89
CA ILE A 727 -9.47 32.77 28.06
C ILE A 727 -10.50 33.73 27.47
N GLY A 728 -10.29 34.18 26.23
CA GLY A 728 -11.12 35.21 25.60
C GLY A 728 -12.47 34.66 25.11
N GLY A 729 -13.58 35.34 25.47
CA GLY A 729 -14.96 35.16 24.97
C GLY A 729 -16.04 35.48 26.03
N THR A 730 -17.11 36.23 25.70
CA THR A 730 -18.19 36.57 26.67
C THR A 730 -19.36 35.57 26.60
N SER A 731 -19.97 35.05 27.69
CA SER A 731 -19.87 35.39 29.11
C SER A 731 -19.80 34.17 30.06
N ASN A 732 -18.76 34.24 30.92
CA ASN A 732 -18.59 33.74 32.30
C ASN A 732 -17.90 32.40 32.58
N SER A 733 -17.02 31.92 31.70
CA SER A 733 -16.05 30.88 32.06
C SER A 733 -14.67 31.52 32.28
N VAL A 734 -14.12 31.29 33.47
CA VAL A 734 -12.79 31.69 33.95
C VAL A 734 -12.25 30.48 34.71
N ASP A 735 -11.02 30.05 34.42
CA ASP A 735 -10.34 29.03 35.22
C ASP A 735 -9.93 29.62 36.58
N PHE A 736 -10.40 29.03 37.68
CA PHE A 736 -10.17 29.52 39.05
C PHE A 736 -9.22 28.65 39.86
N LEU A 737 -8.60 27.63 39.25
CA LEU A 737 -7.51 26.88 39.84
C LEU A 737 -6.27 27.06 38.99
N PRO A 738 -5.12 27.39 39.58
CA PRO A 738 -3.95 27.64 38.77
C PRO A 738 -3.14 26.40 38.45
N ILE A 739 -2.26 26.58 37.50
CA ILE A 739 -1.66 25.51 36.72
C ILE A 739 -0.48 24.94 37.49
N VAL A 740 -0.26 23.64 37.33
CA VAL A 740 0.96 23.00 37.82
C VAL A 740 2.12 23.50 36.97
N ARG A 741 3.03 24.30 37.55
CA ARG A 741 4.37 24.45 37.00
C ARG A 741 5.25 23.42 37.68
N LEU A 742 5.45 22.28 37.04
CA LEU A 742 6.32 21.26 37.58
C LEU A 742 7.73 21.85 37.76
N PRO A 743 8.26 21.92 38.99
CA PRO A 743 9.61 22.42 39.19
C PRO A 743 10.55 21.45 38.49
N LEU A 744 11.27 21.92 37.46
CA LEU A 744 12.18 21.08 36.66
C LEU A 744 13.24 20.31 37.47
N ASN A 745 13.48 20.73 38.73
CA ASN A 745 14.42 20.10 39.65
C ASN A 745 13.73 19.33 40.80
N ALA A 746 12.43 19.09 40.68
CA ALA A 746 11.66 18.21 41.54
C ALA A 746 11.28 16.96 40.76
N ASP A 747 10.96 15.90 41.48
CA ASP A 747 10.51 14.59 41.00
C ASP A 747 9.10 14.47 41.61
N PHE A 748 8.08 14.72 40.80
CA PHE A 748 6.74 15.02 41.31
C PHE A 748 5.91 13.76 41.56
N ASP A 749 6.04 12.74 40.72
CA ASP A 749 5.42 11.43 40.93
C ASP A 749 6.29 10.47 41.76
N GLY A 750 7.55 10.84 42.04
CA GLY A 750 8.43 10.13 42.95
C GLY A 750 9.06 8.89 42.32
N ASP A 751 9.10 8.81 40.99
CA ASP A 751 9.71 7.72 40.25
C ASP A 751 11.25 7.83 40.27
N GLY A 752 11.80 9.04 40.47
CA GLY A 752 13.23 9.30 40.54
C GLY A 752 13.82 10.00 39.31
N LEU A 753 13.04 10.22 38.25
CA LEU A 753 13.31 11.22 37.24
C LEU A 753 12.87 12.59 37.76
N LEU A 754 13.69 13.61 37.52
CA LEU A 754 13.23 14.97 37.76
C LEU A 754 12.23 15.33 36.66
N ASN A 755 11.21 16.12 36.96
CA ASN A 755 10.27 16.64 35.96
C ASN A 755 11.00 17.23 34.74
N GLY A 756 12.14 17.90 34.94
CA GLY A 756 12.96 18.44 33.85
C GLY A 756 13.74 17.40 33.03
N GLU A 757 14.03 16.25 33.62
CA GLU A 757 14.51 15.06 32.91
C GLU A 757 13.36 14.49 32.10
N GLU A 758 12.18 14.32 32.65
CA GLU A 758 10.98 13.81 31.95
C GLU A 758 10.53 14.72 30.78
N TYR A 759 10.84 16.02 30.85
CA TYR A 759 10.70 16.98 29.74
C TYR A 759 11.83 16.97 28.71
N SER A 760 12.85 16.13 28.87
CA SER A 760 13.93 15.93 27.93
C SER A 760 13.83 14.55 27.29
N LEU A 761 14.33 14.39 26.06
CA LEU A 761 14.35 13.09 25.42
C LEU A 761 15.26 12.15 26.22
N GLY A 762 14.72 11.00 26.63
CA GLY A 762 15.47 9.92 27.27
C GLY A 762 16.49 9.26 26.36
N MET A 763 17.14 8.18 26.82
CA MET A 763 18.07 7.42 25.98
C MET A 763 17.39 6.69 24.81
N ASP A 764 16.09 6.45 24.96
CA ASP A 764 15.09 5.91 24.04
C ASP A 764 14.61 6.93 22.98
N GLY A 765 14.69 8.22 23.28
CA GLY A 765 14.19 9.28 22.41
C GLY A 765 12.72 9.63 22.62
N PHE A 766 12.14 9.25 23.77
CA PHE A 766 10.78 9.62 24.16
C PHE A 766 10.77 10.46 25.44
N TYR A 767 9.63 11.07 25.74
CA TYR A 767 9.38 11.78 27.00
C TYR A 767 8.60 10.86 27.93
N SER A 768 8.60 11.15 29.23
CA SER A 768 7.78 10.45 30.23
C SER A 768 6.81 11.42 30.91
N ASN A 769 5.81 10.92 31.64
CA ASN A 769 4.81 11.76 32.27
C ASN A 769 5.24 12.15 33.69
N PRO A 770 5.61 13.40 33.95
CA PRO A 770 6.09 13.85 35.27
C PRO A 770 5.04 13.90 36.39
N CYS A 771 3.85 13.36 36.13
CA CYS A 771 2.79 13.20 37.11
C CYS A 771 2.38 11.73 37.28
N ASN A 772 3.05 10.81 36.61
CA ASN A 772 2.73 9.40 36.62
C ASN A 772 4.01 8.56 36.55
N ASN A 773 4.33 7.88 37.63
CA ASN A 773 5.57 7.13 37.80
C ASN A 773 5.68 5.85 36.94
N ASP A 774 4.76 5.64 36.00
CA ASP A 774 4.48 4.45 35.20
C ASP A 774 3.46 4.88 34.11
N SER A 775 3.98 5.52 33.06
CA SER A 775 3.25 6.32 32.08
C SER A 775 2.26 5.53 31.24
N ASP A 776 2.59 4.29 30.88
CA ASP A 776 1.72 3.38 30.12
C ASP A 776 1.01 2.33 30.98
N GLY A 777 1.40 2.19 32.25
CA GLY A 777 0.72 1.34 33.23
C GLY A 777 1.06 -0.15 33.12
N ASP A 778 2.19 -0.51 32.51
CA ASP A 778 2.65 -1.89 32.40
C ASP A 778 3.26 -2.43 33.71
N GLY A 779 3.62 -1.54 34.64
CA GLY A 779 4.19 -1.84 35.95
C GLY A 779 5.71 -1.70 36.02
N VAL A 780 6.38 -1.30 34.94
CA VAL A 780 7.71 -0.69 34.94
C VAL A 780 7.55 0.80 35.23
N ALA A 781 8.53 1.41 35.88
CA ALA A 781 8.51 2.85 36.14
C ALA A 781 9.28 3.58 35.06
N ASP A 782 8.84 4.78 34.69
CA ASP A 782 9.44 5.59 33.62
C ASP A 782 10.96 5.77 33.81
N ASN A 783 11.43 5.95 35.04
CA ASN A 783 12.86 6.02 35.35
C ASN A 783 13.67 4.76 34.96
N HIS A 784 13.06 3.59 35.00
CA HIS A 784 13.66 2.32 34.65
C HIS A 784 13.64 2.14 33.15
N GLU A 785 12.54 2.49 32.50
CA GLU A 785 12.41 2.46 31.05
C GLU A 785 13.39 3.42 30.38
N TRP A 786 13.48 4.63 30.91
CA TRP A 786 14.48 5.64 30.56
C TRP A 786 15.91 5.08 30.62
N GLY A 787 16.21 4.26 31.64
CA GLY A 787 17.51 3.64 31.84
C GLY A 787 17.78 2.43 30.94
N ASN A 788 16.73 1.71 30.55
CA ASN A 788 16.79 0.48 29.76
C ASN A 788 16.68 0.76 28.25
N GLY A 789 16.16 1.93 27.86
CA GLY A 789 15.91 2.30 26.48
C GLY A 789 14.54 1.87 25.96
N THR A 790 13.66 1.37 26.84
CA THR A 790 12.26 1.08 26.53
C THR A 790 11.43 2.38 26.55
N ASN A 791 10.26 2.37 25.93
CA ASN A 791 9.43 3.54 25.69
C ASN A 791 8.31 3.66 26.75
N PRO A 792 8.34 4.70 27.62
CA PRO A 792 7.36 4.90 28.71
C PRO A 792 5.89 5.01 28.31
N TRP A 793 5.59 5.06 27.02
CA TRP A 793 4.23 5.14 26.48
C TRP A 793 3.79 3.84 25.78
N SER A 794 4.54 2.76 25.91
CA SER A 794 4.35 1.52 25.16
C SER A 794 4.59 0.31 26.03
N VAL A 795 3.48 -0.31 26.46
CA VAL A 795 3.46 -1.54 27.28
C VAL A 795 4.35 -2.66 26.72
N ASP A 796 4.56 -2.71 25.40
CA ASP A 796 5.49 -3.61 24.69
C ASP A 796 6.30 -2.74 23.72
N THR A 797 7.56 -2.45 24.04
CA THR A 797 8.34 -1.46 23.28
C THR A 797 8.76 -1.95 21.90
N ASP A 798 9.17 -3.21 21.77
CA ASP A 798 9.72 -3.75 20.52
C ASP A 798 8.72 -4.54 19.67
N GLY A 799 7.51 -4.74 20.20
CA GLY A 799 6.36 -5.27 19.50
C GLY A 799 6.45 -6.78 19.25
N ASP A 800 7.18 -7.52 20.09
CA ASP A 800 7.26 -8.97 19.99
C ASP A 800 6.12 -9.69 20.72
N GLY A 801 5.34 -9.00 21.56
CA GLY A 801 4.22 -9.53 22.32
C GLY A 801 4.54 -9.94 23.75
N LEU A 802 5.74 -9.67 24.27
CA LEU A 802 6.07 -9.62 25.69
C LEU A 802 5.97 -8.16 26.16
N ASP A 803 5.40 -7.90 27.34
CA ASP A 803 5.40 -6.54 27.90
C ASP A 803 6.77 -6.20 28.52
N ASP A 804 7.11 -4.90 28.58
CA ASP A 804 8.44 -4.46 29.03
C ASP A 804 8.71 -4.92 30.47
N LEU A 805 7.67 -5.10 31.31
CA LEU A 805 7.77 -5.71 32.64
C LEU A 805 8.19 -7.19 32.61
N GLU A 806 7.59 -8.00 31.73
CA GLU A 806 7.91 -9.41 31.52
C GLU A 806 9.32 -9.57 30.99
N GLU A 807 9.82 -8.64 30.20
CA GLU A 807 11.19 -8.67 29.68
C GLU A 807 12.22 -8.15 30.69
N ALA A 808 11.85 -7.15 31.49
CA ALA A 808 12.69 -6.61 32.56
C ALA A 808 12.89 -7.58 33.73
N THR A 809 12.02 -8.59 33.88
CA THR A 809 12.09 -9.61 34.93
C THR A 809 12.26 -11.02 34.37
N PRO A 810 12.85 -11.99 35.09
CA PRO A 810 12.97 -13.33 34.54
C PRO A 810 11.56 -13.90 34.31
N GLY A 811 11.22 -14.17 33.05
CA GLY A 811 9.98 -14.81 32.63
C GLY A 811 9.82 -16.20 33.26
N ALA A 812 8.69 -16.87 33.01
CA ALA A 812 8.49 -18.21 33.60
C ALA A 812 9.40 -19.31 32.99
N ASP A 813 10.01 -19.05 31.84
CA ASP A 813 11.12 -19.82 31.27
C ASP A 813 12.46 -19.58 31.98
N GLY A 814 12.56 -18.49 32.75
CA GLY A 814 13.72 -18.11 33.55
C GLY A 814 14.70 -17.16 32.84
N TYR A 815 14.35 -16.65 31.65
CA TYR A 815 15.17 -15.70 30.91
C TYR A 815 14.65 -14.26 31.07
N GLN A 816 15.57 -13.29 31.05
CA GLN A 816 15.28 -11.87 30.93
C GLN A 816 15.71 -11.46 29.53
N THR A 817 14.80 -10.98 28.71
CA THR A 817 15.04 -10.63 27.31
C THR A 817 15.37 -9.14 27.18
N ASN A 818 15.53 -8.65 25.97
CA ASN A 818 15.85 -7.25 25.70
C ASN A 818 14.67 -6.59 25.00
N GLY A 819 13.79 -5.91 25.76
CA GLY A 819 12.58 -5.27 25.21
C GLY A 819 12.77 -4.08 24.28
N CYS A 820 13.99 -3.89 23.76
CA CYS A 820 14.25 -3.00 22.62
C CYS A 820 14.59 -3.80 21.34
N ALA A 821 14.51 -5.12 21.39
CA ALA A 821 14.89 -6.02 20.34
C ALA A 821 14.08 -7.33 20.42
N GLN A 822 13.08 -7.42 19.54
CA GLN A 822 12.24 -8.60 19.28
C GLN A 822 12.98 -9.95 19.17
N ASP A 823 14.30 -9.96 18.93
CA ASP A 823 15.16 -11.14 18.84
C ASP A 823 16.50 -10.79 19.52
N SER A 824 16.65 -11.22 20.78
CA SER A 824 17.72 -10.82 21.71
C SER A 824 19.10 -11.30 21.27
N ASP A 825 19.21 -12.48 20.66
CA ASP A 825 20.49 -13.05 20.21
C ASP A 825 20.75 -12.93 18.70
N GLY A 826 19.73 -12.58 17.93
CA GLY A 826 19.79 -12.27 16.51
C GLY A 826 19.87 -13.49 15.60
N ASP A 827 19.38 -14.67 16.02
CA ASP A 827 19.38 -15.88 15.19
C ASP A 827 18.19 -15.98 14.22
N GLY A 828 17.15 -15.16 14.44
CA GLY A 828 15.94 -15.07 13.65
C GLY A 828 14.69 -15.71 14.27
N VAL A 829 14.75 -16.20 15.51
CA VAL A 829 13.57 -16.54 16.33
C VAL A 829 13.29 -15.37 17.29
N ALA A 830 12.03 -14.94 17.39
CA ALA A 830 11.66 -13.88 18.34
C ALA A 830 11.59 -14.43 19.76
N ASP A 831 11.89 -13.60 20.76
CA ASP A 831 12.03 -14.01 22.16
C ASP A 831 10.74 -14.67 22.69
N ASN A 832 9.57 -14.10 22.35
CA ASN A 832 8.26 -14.68 22.66
C ASN A 832 8.04 -16.12 22.11
N HIS A 833 8.70 -16.47 21.00
CA HIS A 833 8.59 -17.76 20.33
C HIS A 833 9.62 -18.77 20.83
N GLU A 834 10.75 -18.30 21.35
CA GLU A 834 11.80 -19.14 21.89
C GLU A 834 11.34 -19.91 23.13
N TRP A 835 10.52 -19.27 23.97
CA TRP A 835 9.80 -19.97 25.04
C TRP A 835 9.02 -21.17 24.50
N GLY A 836 8.23 -20.95 23.44
CA GLY A 836 7.39 -21.99 22.83
C GLY A 836 8.19 -23.18 22.30
N ASN A 837 9.43 -22.94 21.87
CA ASN A 837 10.34 -23.94 21.33
C ASN A 837 11.33 -24.51 22.37
N GLY A 838 11.40 -23.92 23.56
CA GLY A 838 12.32 -24.31 24.64
C GLY A 838 13.77 -23.91 24.39
N THR A 839 14.00 -22.93 23.51
CA THR A 839 15.33 -22.38 23.18
C THR A 839 15.73 -21.28 24.17
N ASN A 840 16.97 -20.81 24.08
CA ASN A 840 17.54 -19.82 24.98
C ASN A 840 17.71 -18.49 24.22
N PRO A 841 16.99 -17.42 24.59
CA PRO A 841 17.03 -16.11 23.90
C PRO A 841 18.35 -15.36 23.88
N TRP A 842 19.37 -15.89 24.55
CA TRP A 842 20.73 -15.36 24.55
C TRP A 842 21.73 -16.28 23.86
N SER A 843 21.25 -17.31 23.14
CA SER A 843 22.08 -18.36 22.57
C SER A 843 21.56 -18.79 21.21
N VAL A 844 22.13 -18.13 20.20
CA VAL A 844 21.92 -18.40 18.76
C VAL A 844 21.92 -19.90 18.39
N ASP A 845 22.57 -20.74 19.18
CA ASP A 845 22.60 -22.20 19.08
C ASP A 845 22.44 -22.74 20.52
N THR A 846 21.21 -23.13 20.90
CA THR A 846 20.87 -23.46 22.29
C THR A 846 21.59 -24.71 22.79
N ASP A 847 21.75 -25.72 21.95
CA ASP A 847 22.35 -27.00 22.34
C ASP A 847 23.86 -27.09 22.06
N GLY A 848 24.40 -26.18 21.26
CA GLY A 848 25.81 -26.02 20.97
C GLY A 848 26.37 -27.03 19.96
N ASP A 849 25.52 -27.62 19.11
CA ASP A 849 25.95 -28.58 18.10
C ASP A 849 26.45 -27.94 16.78
N GLY A 850 26.36 -26.62 16.70
CA GLY A 850 26.88 -25.80 15.60
C GLY A 850 25.82 -25.36 14.59
N PHE A 851 24.54 -25.65 14.83
CA PHE A 851 23.41 -25.14 14.06
C PHE A 851 22.63 -24.12 14.89
N THR A 852 22.11 -23.07 14.23
CA THR A 852 21.34 -22.05 14.98
C THR A 852 19.91 -22.53 15.23
N ASP A 853 19.26 -22.05 16.27
CA ASP A 853 17.92 -22.52 16.64
C ASP A 853 16.92 -22.30 15.49
N MET A 854 16.98 -21.15 14.81
CA MET A 854 16.22 -20.87 13.60
C MET A 854 16.51 -21.87 12.44
N GLN A 855 17.75 -22.35 12.29
CA GLN A 855 18.09 -23.34 11.26
C GLN A 855 17.46 -24.70 11.56
N GLU A 856 17.38 -25.06 12.82
CA GLU A 856 16.81 -26.32 13.26
C GLU A 856 15.28 -26.30 13.20
N ILE A 857 14.66 -25.22 13.70
CA ILE A 857 13.21 -24.99 13.60
C ILE A 857 12.76 -25.01 12.12
N SER A 858 13.47 -24.29 11.24
CA SER A 858 13.13 -24.25 9.81
C SER A 858 13.35 -25.57 9.06
N THR A 859 14.13 -26.49 9.61
CA THR A 859 14.37 -27.82 9.05
C THR A 859 13.66 -28.95 9.79
N CYS A 860 12.80 -28.58 10.76
CA CYS A 860 12.07 -29.49 11.65
C CYS A 860 13.00 -30.43 12.44
N THR A 861 14.20 -29.97 12.78
CA THR A 861 15.08 -30.64 13.75
C THR A 861 14.94 -29.98 15.12
N SER A 862 15.52 -30.58 16.16
CA SER A 862 15.25 -30.17 17.56
C SER A 862 16.37 -29.26 18.05
N PRO A 863 16.10 -27.95 18.27
CA PRO A 863 17.11 -26.96 18.67
C PRO A 863 17.70 -27.14 20.08
N VAL A 864 17.13 -28.06 20.85
CA VAL A 864 17.52 -28.33 22.24
C VAL A 864 18.24 -29.68 22.41
N SER A 865 18.63 -30.31 21.31
CA SER A 865 19.18 -31.67 21.32
C SER A 865 20.36 -31.80 20.39
N ILE A 866 21.57 -31.85 20.98
CA ILE A 866 22.87 -32.07 20.32
C ILE A 866 22.98 -33.30 19.39
N TRP A 867 21.95 -34.14 19.38
CA TRP A 867 21.83 -35.36 18.57
C TRP A 867 20.87 -35.20 17.38
N SER A 868 20.26 -34.03 17.23
CA SER A 868 19.17 -33.77 16.30
C SER A 868 19.52 -32.61 15.36
N HIS A 869 20.62 -32.71 14.64
CA HIS A 869 21.03 -31.72 13.65
C HIS A 869 20.59 -32.05 12.22
N PRO A 870 20.52 -31.06 11.32
CA PRO A 870 20.35 -31.26 9.88
C PRO A 870 21.41 -32.20 9.26
N MET A 871 21.00 -33.16 8.40
CA MET A 871 21.94 -34.08 7.70
C MET A 871 22.15 -33.71 6.21
N PRO A 872 23.33 -34.00 5.62
CA PRO A 872 23.55 -33.83 4.17
C PRO A 872 22.71 -34.80 3.34
N ASN A 873 22.11 -34.34 2.25
CA ASN A 873 21.35 -35.19 1.33
C ASN A 873 22.23 -35.66 0.16
N LEU A 874 22.73 -36.90 0.24
CA LEU A 874 23.53 -37.51 -0.81
C LEU A 874 22.63 -38.26 -1.80
N ARG A 875 23.00 -38.24 -3.08
CA ARG A 875 22.30 -38.98 -4.12
C ARG A 875 23.25 -39.47 -5.21
N VAL A 876 23.03 -40.69 -5.68
CA VAL A 876 23.73 -41.23 -6.86
C VAL A 876 23.04 -40.71 -8.13
N VAL A 877 23.74 -39.86 -8.90
CA VAL A 877 23.20 -39.26 -10.13
C VAL A 877 23.49 -40.13 -11.36
N ASN A 878 24.61 -40.86 -11.34
CA ASN A 878 24.98 -41.77 -12.42
C ASN A 878 25.75 -42.97 -11.86
N PHE A 879 25.50 -44.15 -12.41
CA PHE A 879 26.26 -45.37 -12.12
C PHE A 879 26.28 -46.28 -13.35
N SER A 880 27.47 -46.52 -13.90
CA SER A 880 27.66 -47.32 -15.11
C SER A 880 28.95 -48.13 -15.06
N VAL A 881 28.94 -49.28 -15.74
CA VAL A 881 30.10 -50.17 -15.89
C VAL A 881 30.35 -50.34 -17.38
N SER A 882 31.60 -50.18 -17.81
CA SER A 882 31.98 -50.41 -19.20
C SER A 882 31.76 -51.87 -19.62
N GLU A 883 31.79 -52.16 -20.92
CA GLU A 883 31.80 -53.53 -21.42
C GLU A 883 32.87 -54.38 -20.70
N ILE A 884 32.47 -55.54 -20.17
CA ILE A 884 33.38 -56.49 -19.52
C ILE A 884 33.75 -57.57 -20.53
N ARG A 885 35.04 -57.73 -20.79
CA ARG A 885 35.59 -58.85 -21.58
C ARG A 885 36.29 -59.79 -20.63
N VAL A 886 36.04 -61.09 -20.79
CA VAL A 886 36.63 -62.15 -19.95
C VAL A 886 38.15 -61.95 -19.84
N GLY A 887 38.65 -61.81 -18.60
CA GLY A 887 40.07 -61.65 -18.29
C GLY A 887 40.67 -60.25 -18.52
N HIS A 888 39.88 -59.25 -18.93
CA HIS A 888 40.35 -57.87 -19.15
C HIS A 888 39.79 -56.90 -18.10
N ALA A 889 40.63 -55.95 -17.69
CA ALA A 889 40.21 -54.86 -16.81
C ALA A 889 39.06 -54.04 -17.43
N TYR A 890 38.17 -53.55 -16.57
CA TYR A 890 37.01 -52.74 -16.95
C TYR A 890 36.93 -51.47 -16.09
N THR A 891 36.13 -50.50 -16.51
CA THR A 891 35.99 -49.22 -15.82
C THR A 891 34.58 -49.06 -15.26
N ILE A 892 34.49 -48.66 -14.00
CA ILE A 892 33.25 -48.26 -13.33
C ILE A 892 33.24 -46.73 -13.23
N LEU A 893 32.16 -46.10 -13.70
CA LEU A 893 31.96 -44.65 -13.64
C LEU A 893 30.71 -44.33 -12.83
N PHE A 894 30.85 -43.47 -11.82
CA PHE A 894 29.72 -43.00 -11.03
C PHE A 894 29.86 -41.54 -10.63
N THR A 895 28.73 -40.89 -10.35
CA THR A 895 28.65 -39.50 -9.89
C THR A 895 27.74 -39.42 -8.68
N ILE A 896 28.25 -38.84 -7.60
CA ILE A 896 27.48 -38.54 -6.38
C ILE A 896 27.27 -37.04 -6.33
N LYS A 897 26.05 -36.61 -6.02
CA LYS A 897 25.70 -35.22 -5.76
C LYS A 897 25.24 -35.07 -4.32
N ASN A 898 25.62 -33.97 -3.69
CA ASN A 898 24.98 -33.48 -2.48
C ASN A 898 24.00 -32.38 -2.88
N ASP A 899 22.70 -32.68 -2.91
CA ASP A 899 21.64 -31.68 -3.16
C ASP A 899 20.96 -31.21 -1.88
N GLY A 900 21.51 -31.58 -0.72
CA GLY A 900 21.12 -31.06 0.58
C GLY A 900 21.66 -29.65 0.83
N ILE A 901 21.14 -29.03 1.89
CA ILE A 901 21.49 -27.67 2.30
C ILE A 901 22.79 -27.57 3.12
N HIS A 902 23.41 -28.72 3.47
CA HIS A 902 24.67 -28.80 4.23
C HIS A 902 25.74 -29.66 3.53
N ALA A 903 27.02 -29.36 3.75
CA ALA A 903 28.14 -30.09 3.17
C ALA A 903 28.38 -31.43 3.88
N ALA A 904 28.74 -32.48 3.14
CA ALA A 904 29.16 -33.76 3.71
C ALA A 904 30.68 -33.77 3.94
N THR A 905 31.11 -33.87 5.19
CA THR A 905 32.54 -33.82 5.58
C THR A 905 33.28 -35.14 5.30
N ALA A 906 32.60 -36.29 5.39
CA ALA A 906 33.13 -37.60 5.03
C ALA A 906 32.09 -38.47 4.32
N VAL A 907 32.33 -38.80 3.05
CA VAL A 907 31.48 -39.67 2.23
C VAL A 907 32.17 -41.01 1.97
N ARG A 908 31.52 -42.10 2.38
CA ARG A 908 31.90 -43.48 2.06
C ARG A 908 31.12 -44.01 0.88
N VAL A 909 31.79 -44.82 0.07
CA VAL A 909 31.28 -45.45 -1.14
C VAL A 909 31.78 -46.89 -1.15
N GLU A 910 30.83 -47.82 -1.22
CA GLU A 910 31.10 -49.24 -1.42
C GLU A 910 30.47 -49.69 -2.74
N ILE A 911 31.24 -50.38 -3.59
CA ILE A 911 30.77 -51.00 -4.82
C ILE A 911 31.00 -52.50 -4.74
N SER A 912 29.94 -53.28 -4.89
CA SER A 912 29.99 -54.74 -4.84
C SER A 912 29.34 -55.36 -6.08
N CYS A 913 29.90 -56.48 -6.55
CA CYS A 913 29.27 -57.33 -7.54
C CYS A 913 28.40 -58.35 -6.81
N GLN A 914 27.08 -58.12 -6.81
CA GLN A 914 26.10 -58.94 -6.10
C GLN A 914 26.04 -60.37 -6.64
N SER A 915 26.18 -60.54 -7.97
CA SER A 915 26.18 -61.86 -8.61
C SER A 915 27.33 -62.75 -8.15
N LEU A 916 28.47 -62.17 -7.76
CA LEU A 916 29.68 -62.91 -7.37
C LEU A 916 29.99 -62.82 -5.87
N GLY A 917 29.28 -61.98 -5.12
CA GLY A 917 29.52 -61.76 -3.69
C GLY A 917 30.88 -61.13 -3.38
N ILE A 918 31.41 -60.30 -4.29
CA ILE A 918 32.71 -59.63 -4.11
C ILE A 918 32.55 -58.12 -4.00
N THR A 919 33.32 -57.47 -3.12
CA THR A 919 33.47 -56.01 -3.09
C THR A 919 34.56 -55.61 -4.07
N VAL A 920 34.21 -54.73 -5.01
CA VAL A 920 35.07 -54.27 -6.10
C VAL A 920 35.79 -52.98 -5.72
N PHE A 921 35.14 -52.15 -4.90
CA PHE A 921 35.73 -50.92 -4.36
C PHE A 921 35.12 -50.58 -3.00
N ASP A 922 35.96 -50.12 -2.08
CA ASP A 922 35.56 -49.55 -0.80
C ASP A 922 36.56 -48.45 -0.43
N ASN A 923 36.08 -47.23 -0.16
CA ASN A 923 36.90 -46.12 0.31
C ASN A 923 36.78 -45.86 1.81
N SER A 924 36.28 -46.82 2.60
CA SER A 924 36.05 -46.68 4.04
C SER A 924 37.25 -46.14 4.82
N LEU A 925 38.47 -46.47 4.40
CA LEU A 925 39.73 -46.02 5.00
C LEU A 925 40.20 -44.61 4.53
N SER A 926 39.56 -44.04 3.52
CA SER A 926 39.87 -42.72 2.96
C SER A 926 38.63 -42.04 2.35
N PRO A 927 37.66 -41.61 3.18
CA PRO A 927 36.47 -40.90 2.72
C PRO A 927 36.83 -39.52 2.14
N PHE A 928 35.93 -38.95 1.36
CA PHE A 928 36.10 -37.60 0.78
C PHE A 928 34.98 -36.65 1.22
N SER A 929 35.25 -35.35 1.23
CA SER A 929 34.22 -34.33 1.48
C SER A 929 33.51 -33.91 0.19
N LEU A 930 32.25 -33.49 0.30
CA LEU A 930 31.41 -32.99 -0.79
C LEU A 930 30.57 -31.80 -0.32
N GLY A 931 30.79 -30.62 -0.89
CA GLY A 931 30.08 -29.38 -0.54
C GLY A 931 28.61 -29.37 -0.96
N VAL A 932 27.88 -28.32 -0.56
CA VAL A 932 26.47 -28.09 -0.96
C VAL A 932 26.37 -27.89 -2.46
N ASP A 933 25.41 -28.56 -3.10
CA ASP A 933 25.20 -28.58 -4.56
C ASP A 933 26.39 -29.10 -5.38
N GLU A 934 27.44 -29.62 -4.73
CA GLU A 934 28.59 -30.19 -5.41
C GLU A 934 28.29 -31.61 -5.89
N SER A 935 28.90 -31.96 -7.03
CA SER A 935 28.91 -33.33 -7.52
C SER A 935 30.33 -33.77 -7.81
N LYS A 936 30.63 -35.04 -7.54
CA LYS A 936 31.94 -35.62 -7.76
C LYS A 936 31.82 -36.92 -8.52
N THR A 937 32.56 -36.99 -9.63
CA THR A 937 32.58 -38.13 -10.54
C THR A 937 33.86 -38.92 -10.34
N PHE A 938 33.71 -40.24 -10.25
CA PHE A 938 34.81 -41.18 -10.04
C PHE A 938 34.84 -42.21 -11.16
N ALA A 939 36.04 -42.51 -11.66
CA ALA A 939 36.29 -43.59 -12.60
C ALA A 939 37.28 -44.58 -11.96
N ILE A 940 36.85 -45.80 -11.73
CA ILE A 940 37.64 -46.86 -11.10
C ILE A 940 37.94 -47.92 -12.14
N SER A 941 39.22 -48.27 -12.31
CA SER A 941 39.61 -49.45 -13.08
C SER A 941 39.61 -50.66 -12.15
N ALA A 942 38.85 -51.70 -12.51
CA ALA A 942 38.76 -52.96 -11.79
C ALA A 942 39.37 -54.10 -12.61
N ASP A 943 39.96 -55.08 -11.91
CA ASP A 943 40.57 -56.26 -12.53
C ASP A 943 39.52 -57.10 -13.29
N GLY A 944 39.97 -57.83 -14.30
CA GLY A 944 39.08 -58.61 -15.16
C GLY A 944 38.34 -59.74 -14.42
N ILE A 945 37.07 -59.91 -14.75
CA ILE A 945 36.22 -60.99 -14.22
C ILE A 945 36.14 -62.12 -15.24
N ASP A 946 36.53 -63.33 -14.82
CA ASP A 946 36.56 -64.53 -15.64
C ASP A 946 35.22 -65.30 -15.62
N THR A 947 34.14 -64.63 -16.02
CA THR A 947 32.81 -65.26 -16.18
C THR A 947 32.13 -64.74 -17.44
N SER A 948 31.26 -65.55 -18.04
CA SER A 948 30.46 -65.20 -19.23
C SER A 948 28.97 -65.02 -18.88
N GLU A 949 28.69 -64.48 -17.70
CA GLU A 949 27.35 -64.31 -17.16
C GLU A 949 26.96 -62.83 -17.05
N MET A 950 25.67 -62.57 -16.78
CA MET A 950 25.18 -61.24 -16.47
C MET A 950 25.56 -60.88 -15.03
N LEU A 951 26.27 -59.78 -14.87
CA LEU A 951 26.77 -59.33 -13.57
C LEU A 951 25.95 -58.13 -13.09
N LEU A 952 25.44 -58.21 -11.86
CA LEU A 952 24.76 -57.12 -11.18
C LEU A 952 25.72 -56.45 -10.19
N PHE A 953 25.91 -55.14 -10.37
CA PHE A 953 26.69 -54.31 -9.46
C PHE A 953 25.76 -53.42 -8.64
N MET A 954 26.13 -53.23 -7.37
CA MET A 954 25.49 -52.31 -6.43
C MET A 954 26.52 -51.29 -5.96
N LEU A 955 26.12 -50.02 -5.91
CA LEU A 955 26.86 -48.93 -5.31
C LEU A 955 26.06 -48.42 -4.11
N LYS A 956 26.71 -48.28 -2.94
CA LYS A 956 26.15 -47.72 -1.71
C LYS A 956 26.95 -46.49 -1.27
N VAL A 957 26.27 -45.44 -0.85
CA VAL A 957 26.86 -44.17 -0.37
C VAL A 957 26.38 -43.85 1.04
N ASP A 958 27.31 -43.56 1.96
CA ASP A 958 26.98 -43.20 3.35
C ASP A 958 27.78 -41.95 3.82
N PRO A 959 27.15 -40.94 4.46
CA PRO A 959 27.87 -39.88 5.17
C PRO A 959 28.33 -40.34 6.57
N LEU A 960 29.53 -39.96 6.99
CA LEU A 960 30.09 -40.28 8.32
C LEU A 960 30.25 -39.04 9.19
N ASN A 961 29.66 -39.07 10.38
CA ASN A 961 30.10 -38.27 11.54
C ASN A 961 30.57 -39.24 12.64
N GLU A 962 31.58 -38.84 13.42
CA GLU A 962 32.37 -39.67 14.36
C GLU A 962 31.57 -40.35 15.51
N ILE A 963 30.25 -40.21 15.54
CA ILE A 963 29.38 -40.69 16.62
C ILE A 963 28.58 -41.96 16.26
N ASN A 964 28.62 -42.40 14.99
CA ASN A 964 27.74 -43.45 14.47
C ASN A 964 28.21 -44.90 14.70
N GLU A 965 29.35 -45.14 15.38
CA GLU A 965 29.83 -46.51 15.63
C GLU A 965 29.34 -47.15 16.95
N THR A 966 28.48 -46.48 17.74
CA THR A 966 28.08 -47.04 19.07
C THR A 966 26.60 -47.19 19.38
N ILE A 967 25.65 -46.86 18.51
CA ILE A 967 24.22 -47.01 18.83
C ILE A 967 23.50 -47.80 17.74
N SER A 968 23.60 -49.13 17.82
CA SER A 968 22.53 -49.99 17.35
C SER A 968 21.34 -49.87 18.30
N ASN A 969 20.19 -49.40 17.79
CA ASN A 969 18.83 -49.60 18.30
C ASN A 969 18.56 -49.30 19.79
N LYS A 970 17.85 -48.19 20.10
CA LYS A 970 17.05 -48.17 21.35
C LYS A 970 15.75 -47.36 21.38
N ASP A 971 15.46 -46.54 20.38
CA ASP A 971 14.31 -45.64 20.37
C ASP A 971 13.75 -45.59 18.94
N GLY A 972 12.68 -46.34 18.70
CA GLY A 972 12.13 -46.60 17.36
C GLY A 972 11.41 -45.42 16.69
N THR A 973 11.96 -44.20 16.70
CA THR A 973 11.34 -43.02 16.07
C THR A 973 12.38 -42.04 15.51
N SER A 974 13.11 -42.47 14.48
CA SER A 974 13.53 -41.64 13.33
C SER A 974 14.32 -42.54 12.38
N LYS A 975 13.71 -42.90 11.26
CA LYS A 975 14.44 -43.44 10.10
C LYS A 975 14.27 -42.41 9.00
N PRO A 976 15.34 -41.86 8.41
CA PRO A 976 15.19 -41.05 7.22
C PRO A 976 14.63 -41.91 6.09
N ASP A 977 13.66 -41.35 5.39
CA ASP A 977 12.79 -41.92 4.36
C ASP A 977 13.55 -42.34 3.08
N HIS A 978 14.88 -42.18 3.08
CA HIS A 978 15.73 -42.10 1.89
C HIS A 978 16.79 -43.22 1.79
N GLU A 979 16.54 -44.41 2.35
CA GLU A 979 17.44 -45.56 2.14
C GLU A 979 17.58 -46.00 0.66
N ASN A 980 16.71 -45.52 -0.26
CA ASN A 980 16.70 -45.95 -1.66
C ASN A 980 17.48 -45.06 -2.65
N ASP A 981 17.79 -43.80 -2.34
CA ASP A 981 18.47 -42.88 -3.28
C ASP A 981 20.01 -42.88 -3.14
N ASN A 982 20.50 -43.41 -2.02
CA ASN A 982 21.92 -43.65 -1.72
C ASN A 982 22.46 -44.99 -2.24
N ILE A 983 21.59 -45.79 -2.86
CA ILE A 983 21.93 -47.09 -3.44
C ILE A 983 21.56 -47.08 -4.93
N ALA A 984 22.50 -47.46 -5.79
CA ALA A 984 22.27 -47.60 -7.22
C ALA A 984 22.69 -48.99 -7.72
N TYR A 985 21.96 -49.51 -8.71
CA TYR A 985 22.26 -50.79 -9.34
C TYR A 985 22.49 -50.62 -10.83
N THR A 986 23.42 -51.40 -11.38
CA THR A 986 23.60 -51.52 -12.83
C THR A 986 24.01 -52.94 -13.19
N SER A 987 23.64 -53.39 -14.39
CA SER A 987 23.93 -54.74 -14.86
C SER A 987 24.63 -54.71 -16.21
N VAL A 988 25.65 -55.53 -16.38
CA VAL A 988 26.41 -55.64 -17.62
C VAL A 988 26.61 -57.10 -18.01
N PHE A 989 26.59 -57.37 -19.31
CA PHE A 989 26.85 -58.71 -19.85
C PHE A 989 28.34 -58.88 -20.13
N SER A 990 28.95 -59.95 -19.63
CA SER A 990 30.35 -60.26 -19.95
C SER A 990 30.47 -60.98 -21.29
N VAL A 991 31.33 -60.45 -22.18
CA VAL A 991 31.49 -60.96 -23.56
C VAL A 991 32.72 -61.88 -23.63
N PRO A 992 32.62 -63.08 -24.23
CA PRO A 992 33.77 -63.97 -24.41
C PRO A 992 34.88 -63.32 -25.24
N ALA A 993 36.14 -63.52 -24.86
CA ALA A 993 37.30 -63.00 -25.59
C ALA A 993 37.43 -63.69 -26.97
N GLY A 994 36.98 -63.04 -28.04
CA GLY A 994 37.18 -63.49 -29.42
C GLY A 994 37.17 -62.31 -30.40
N ASP A 995 38.22 -62.21 -31.22
CA ASP A 995 38.41 -61.16 -32.22
C ASP A 995 37.23 -61.07 -33.21
N VAL A 996 36.53 -59.93 -33.21
CA VAL A 996 35.69 -59.53 -34.35
C VAL A 996 35.94 -58.05 -34.65
N GLY A 997 36.71 -57.82 -35.71
CA GLY A 997 36.85 -56.50 -36.33
C GLY A 997 35.61 -56.13 -37.13
N MET A 998 35.17 -54.88 -36.94
CA MET A 998 34.42 -53.99 -37.84
C MET A 998 33.42 -54.60 -38.83
N PHE A 999 32.12 -54.30 -38.65
CA PHE A 999 31.37 -53.46 -39.60
C PHE A 999 30.14 -52.81 -38.90
N ALA A 1000 30.03 -51.50 -39.14
CA ALA A 1000 29.11 -50.54 -38.53
C ALA A 1000 27.71 -50.56 -39.19
N LEU A 1001 26.65 -50.50 -38.36
CA LEU A 1001 25.66 -49.42 -38.17
C LEU A 1001 24.64 -49.15 -39.30
N GLY A 1002 23.36 -49.33 -38.93
CA GLY A 1002 22.17 -48.86 -39.65
C GLY A 1002 21.02 -49.86 -39.49
N ASP A 1003 19.89 -49.44 -38.95
CA ASP A 1003 18.56 -50.09 -38.98
C ASP A 1003 18.13 -51.09 -37.87
N ALA A 1004 18.97 -51.45 -36.89
CA ALA A 1004 18.52 -52.31 -35.76
C ALA A 1004 18.16 -51.57 -34.46
N ILE A 1005 18.46 -50.26 -34.36
CA ILE A 1005 18.29 -49.48 -33.11
C ILE A 1005 16.82 -49.08 -32.85
N VAL A 1006 15.98 -49.07 -33.88
CA VAL A 1006 14.57 -48.61 -33.75
C VAL A 1006 13.66 -49.65 -33.08
N VAL A 1007 13.96 -50.95 -33.19
CA VAL A 1007 13.15 -52.00 -32.56
C VAL A 1007 13.53 -52.24 -31.09
N GLY A 1008 14.81 -52.05 -30.73
CA GLY A 1008 15.30 -52.18 -29.36
C GLY A 1008 14.85 -51.04 -28.44
N ALA A 1009 14.87 -49.79 -28.92
CA ALA A 1009 14.43 -48.63 -28.14
C ALA A 1009 12.92 -48.63 -27.86
N LEU A 1010 12.11 -49.17 -28.78
CA LEU A 1010 10.65 -49.26 -28.61
C LEU A 1010 10.24 -50.31 -27.55
N LEU A 1011 10.99 -51.41 -27.43
CA LEU A 1011 10.77 -52.45 -26.41
C LEU A 1011 11.18 -51.99 -25.01
N VAL A 1012 12.23 -51.16 -24.90
CA VAL A 1012 12.67 -50.57 -23.62
C VAL A 1012 11.70 -49.50 -23.13
N ALA A 1013 11.16 -48.66 -24.02
CA ALA A 1013 10.15 -47.66 -23.65
C ALA A 1013 8.83 -48.31 -23.17
N VAL A 1014 8.38 -49.41 -23.80
CA VAL A 1014 7.20 -50.17 -23.36
C VAL A 1014 7.42 -50.85 -22.00
N ALA A 1015 8.63 -51.37 -21.74
CA ALA A 1015 8.98 -51.95 -20.44
C ALA A 1015 9.01 -50.92 -19.31
N ILE A 1016 9.49 -49.69 -19.57
CA ILE A 1016 9.50 -48.59 -18.60
C ILE A 1016 8.07 -48.12 -18.27
N VAL A 1017 7.18 -48.02 -19.27
CA VAL A 1017 5.78 -47.65 -19.05
C VAL A 1017 5.03 -48.72 -18.26
N ILE A 1018 5.27 -50.01 -18.51
CA ILE A 1018 4.66 -51.11 -17.75
C ILE A 1018 5.18 -51.13 -16.30
N ALA A 1019 6.49 -50.93 -16.08
CA ALA A 1019 7.07 -50.86 -14.73
C ALA A 1019 6.52 -49.67 -13.92
N THR A 1020 6.31 -48.53 -14.57
CA THR A 1020 5.74 -47.32 -13.94
C THR A 1020 4.25 -47.49 -13.61
N LEU A 1021 3.48 -48.19 -14.45
CA LEU A 1021 2.08 -48.53 -14.17
C LEU A 1021 1.93 -49.52 -13.00
N VAL A 1022 2.84 -50.49 -12.89
CA VAL A 1022 2.87 -51.47 -11.78
C VAL A 1022 3.22 -50.81 -10.44
N ALA A 1023 4.12 -49.82 -10.43
CA ALA A 1023 4.46 -49.03 -9.25
C ALA A 1023 3.29 -48.12 -8.78
N LEU A 1024 2.54 -47.53 -9.71
CA LEU A 1024 1.36 -46.70 -9.42
C LEU A 1024 0.16 -47.52 -8.92
N LEU A 1025 -0.06 -48.72 -9.45
CA LEU A 1025 -1.13 -49.62 -8.98
C LEU A 1025 -0.83 -50.22 -7.59
N SER A 1026 0.44 -50.40 -7.24
CA SER A 1026 0.85 -50.89 -5.92
C SER A 1026 0.70 -49.84 -4.80
N ARG A 1027 0.79 -48.54 -5.12
CA ARG A 1027 0.52 -47.45 -4.16
C ARG A 1027 -0.96 -47.37 -3.72
N LYS A 1028 -1.92 -47.83 -4.53
CA LYS A 1028 -3.37 -47.68 -4.22
C LYS A 1028 -3.95 -48.78 -3.32
N GLN A 1029 -3.20 -49.85 -3.01
CA GLN A 1029 -3.65 -50.92 -2.11
C GLN A 1029 -3.24 -50.77 -0.64
N SER A 1030 -2.37 -49.79 -0.29
CA SER A 1030 -1.87 -49.62 1.09
C SER A 1030 -2.72 -48.71 2.00
N ASN A 1031 -3.66 -47.92 1.47
CA ASN A 1031 -4.48 -46.99 2.27
C ASN A 1031 -5.94 -47.42 2.49
N ARG A 1032 -6.23 -48.74 2.51
CA ARG A 1032 -7.54 -49.25 2.96
C ARG A 1032 -7.40 -50.32 4.03
N LYS A 1033 -7.95 -50.00 5.22
CA LYS A 1033 -8.20 -50.81 6.45
C LYS A 1033 -7.05 -50.73 7.48
N THR A 1034 -7.21 -50.32 8.74
CA THR A 1034 -8.38 -50.26 9.64
C THR A 1034 -8.01 -49.49 10.92
N SER A 1035 -8.72 -48.41 11.24
CA SER A 1035 -8.89 -47.87 12.61
C SER A 1035 -10.29 -48.33 13.06
N THR A 1036 -10.45 -49.20 14.06
CA THR A 1036 -10.69 -48.79 15.46
C THR A 1036 -10.86 -50.05 16.32
N ALA A 1037 -10.17 -50.14 17.46
CA ALA A 1037 -10.64 -50.77 18.70
C ALA A 1037 -9.53 -50.74 19.78
N ILE A 1038 -9.67 -49.88 20.80
CA ILE A 1038 -9.05 -50.08 22.12
C ILE A 1038 -10.13 -49.88 23.20
N PRO A 1039 -10.31 -50.83 24.15
CA PRO A 1039 -11.35 -50.78 25.19
C PRO A 1039 -10.86 -50.23 26.54
N ARG A 1040 -11.86 -49.88 27.36
CA ARG A 1040 -11.87 -49.55 28.80
C ARG A 1040 -11.00 -50.45 29.70
N GLN A 1041 -10.49 -49.88 30.79
CA GLN A 1041 -10.75 -50.23 32.22
C GLN A 1041 -10.00 -49.26 33.15
N HIS A 1042 -10.68 -48.49 34.02
CA HIS A 1042 -10.95 -48.78 35.45
C HIS A 1042 -9.65 -49.09 36.25
N ASP A 1043 -9.32 -48.40 37.35
CA ASP A 1043 -10.08 -48.34 38.62
C ASP A 1043 -9.44 -47.36 39.67
N PRO A 1044 -9.94 -47.18 40.93
CA PRO A 1044 -10.44 -45.87 41.39
C PRO A 1044 -9.86 -45.34 42.74
N VAL A 1045 -10.41 -44.19 43.21
CA VAL A 1045 -10.87 -43.88 44.60
C VAL A 1045 -10.33 -42.59 45.30
N LYS A 1046 -11.27 -41.61 45.42
CA LYS A 1046 -11.62 -40.69 46.54
C LYS A 1046 -10.98 -39.28 46.73
N LYS A 1047 -11.85 -38.29 46.44
CA LYS A 1047 -12.42 -37.21 47.30
C LYS A 1047 -11.50 -36.13 47.93
N LYS A 1048 -11.75 -34.85 47.58
CA LYS A 1048 -12.48 -33.84 48.41
C LYS A 1048 -12.57 -32.42 47.76
N LYS A 1049 -13.79 -31.87 47.77
CA LYS A 1049 -14.25 -30.46 48.03
C LYS A 1049 -13.59 -29.22 47.37
N LEU A 1050 -14.38 -28.54 46.50
CA LEU A 1050 -14.84 -27.10 46.45
C LEU A 1050 -14.11 -26.00 47.27
N PRO A 1051 -14.31 -24.67 47.00
CA PRO A 1051 -14.72 -23.92 45.78
C PRO A 1051 -13.98 -22.57 45.51
N GLY A 1052 -14.20 -21.96 44.33
CA GLY A 1052 -14.48 -20.52 44.15
C GLY A 1052 -13.32 -19.52 43.99
N SER A 1053 -13.25 -18.91 42.81
CA SER A 1053 -13.32 -17.45 42.55
C SER A 1053 -13.51 -17.26 41.06
#